data_AF-A0A845D2I0-F1
#
_entry.id   AF-A0A845D2I0-F1
#
_cell.length_a   1.000
_cell.length_b   1.000
_cell.length_c   1.000
_cell.angle_alpha   90.00
_cell.angle_beta   90.00
_cell.angle_gamma   90.00
#
_symmetry.space_group_name_H-M   'P 1'
#
loop_
_entity.id
_entity.type
_entity.pdbx_description
1 polymer ?
#
loop_
_entity_poly.entity_id
_entity_poly.type
_entity_poly.pdbx_seq_one_letter_code
_entity_poly.pdbx_strand_id
1 'polypeptide(L)'
;MSKEHENTLNVWLASHLKGHGLNAKPESKKPGNRRIDIEVKIPPLSIAVEAEHGQSTAKKAAAIRDADARLKQRLAQCAIAVCYPDDTTEESLPSAQLLWTVRDPAAPTPAETFWSVGSLEQLVSVIRLTPAQLGDPDSVAAALSSSLDGAVARLSENQKQILAQALDLPVKTKGPKNKDWDPAAKRALLVIVTAVMFHARLDGHLQELKPQIDNRSIPPQPFQGSWPPAMAQQCAIAADPIREFGDAWNQILALDYKPIFETGRAALYSCPNDPAYTAAVRDSARAALTVVRTIAGLRHDLLGRIFHTVLDSARYDGSFYTTTPAATLLATLTIDESMCDWEDPEAINQLRIVDPACGTGTLLMAAAERIRDLAPQLTEDEAVASSLIEEVLSGYDVNLTATHMAATTLGLLSPTTRFQNIKIGRAFLGVDESGKAYLGSLEFLDRQPWLIPWPQAVQAVTQIDTGEEIVEAEPADLVIMNPPFTRDSLRHDQFTREEEKKIKAREKTLFSNKPVHLSHNGGAFLYLADFLARRDKGTIAAILPLVGATNYSTEGIRKYLAEHFHIESIVTSHDPERIFFSENTTIGEMLLICRRWPDDQVPKPPTEVSNLAVNPSSPSAAISVAHAIGNGTLVSKKYGTTQMWPESRISNGDWGAVQFLSPYLCSKFASLKEHEFFPCIPLSRISEIGPHGRRIRDAFSKSDMPDDQGRIALWHHDTGRTQTMTAKWDTHLSVKSGKAHLADKYWKQRSRLLLPQKMRLNTVRTLSVRLSSPVVSSQWAPCRFSISEPDTVSLEKACCVFLNSSIGVLTLLGDRTNTIPSYPQFSLDDLRSILIPDFTAIGSDATVSLAKAFDIHGGETLLPLPEMEECPVRLALDEAVTETLGLDEEMVATVRRSLAAEPSVTSQRYRA
;
A
#
# COMPACT_ATOMS: atom_id res chain seq x y z
N MET A 1 -35.19 22.97 -21.36
CA MET A 1 -34.37 24.12 -20.93
C MET A 1 -33.31 24.39 -22.00
N SER A 2 -32.97 25.65 -22.24
CA SER A 2 -32.22 26.07 -23.43
C SER A 2 -30.71 25.79 -23.32
N LYS A 3 -30.07 25.58 -24.46
CA LYS A 3 -28.61 25.50 -24.60
C LYS A 3 -27.88 26.76 -24.10
N GLU A 4 -28.59 27.90 -24.05
CA GLU A 4 -28.09 29.16 -23.49
C GLU A 4 -27.89 29.09 -21.97
N HIS A 5 -28.73 28.35 -21.24
CA HIS A 5 -28.56 28.15 -19.79
C HIS A 5 -27.30 27.34 -19.49
N GLU A 6 -27.07 26.27 -20.26
CA GLU A 6 -25.88 25.42 -20.15
C GLU A 6 -24.59 26.20 -20.48
N ASN A 7 -24.59 26.99 -21.56
CA ASN A 7 -23.45 27.85 -21.89
C ASN A 7 -23.16 28.87 -20.78
N THR A 8 -24.21 29.41 -20.15
CA THR A 8 -24.07 30.35 -19.02
C THR A 8 -23.41 29.65 -17.83
N LEU A 9 -23.89 28.47 -17.44
CA LEU A 9 -23.26 27.65 -16.40
C LEU A 9 -21.79 27.31 -16.71
N ASN A 10 -21.45 27.02 -17.97
CA ASN A 10 -20.08 26.74 -18.38
C ASN A 10 -19.15 27.96 -18.23
N VAL A 11 -19.65 29.17 -18.51
CA VAL A 11 -18.93 30.43 -18.26
C VAL A 11 -18.69 30.62 -16.77
N TRP A 12 -19.70 30.40 -15.94
CA TRP A 12 -19.58 30.49 -14.48
C TRP A 12 -18.63 29.46 -13.90
N LEU A 13 -18.71 28.21 -14.34
CA LEU A 13 -17.78 27.16 -13.95
C LEU A 13 -16.35 27.56 -14.32
N ALA A 14 -16.09 28.02 -15.55
CA ALA A 14 -14.76 28.48 -15.95
C ALA A 14 -14.24 29.65 -15.10
N SER A 15 -15.11 30.59 -14.71
CA SER A 15 -14.76 31.69 -13.80
C SER A 15 -14.35 31.19 -12.41
N HIS A 16 -15.12 30.24 -11.86
CA HIS A 16 -14.82 29.63 -10.57
C HIS A 16 -13.51 28.83 -10.58
N LEU A 17 -13.27 28.03 -11.62
CA LEU A 17 -12.01 27.32 -11.81
C LEU A 17 -10.83 28.32 -11.83
N LYS A 18 -11.00 29.46 -12.50
CA LYS A 18 -10.00 30.53 -12.53
C LYS A 18 -9.77 31.19 -11.17
N GLY A 19 -10.82 31.38 -10.38
CA GLY A 19 -10.71 31.85 -8.99
C GLY A 19 -9.88 30.92 -8.10
N HIS A 20 -9.88 29.62 -8.41
CA HIS A 20 -9.04 28.60 -7.75
C HIS A 20 -7.69 28.39 -8.44
N GLY A 21 -7.18 29.38 -9.17
CA GLY A 21 -5.84 29.36 -9.77
C GLY A 21 -5.68 28.55 -11.06
N LEU A 22 -6.76 28.01 -11.66
CA LEU A 22 -6.67 27.29 -12.94
C LEU A 22 -6.75 28.24 -14.13
N ASN A 23 -5.96 27.99 -15.18
CA ASN A 23 -6.07 28.76 -16.44
C ASN A 23 -7.24 28.23 -17.30
N ALA A 24 -8.47 28.49 -16.87
CA ALA A 24 -9.70 28.06 -17.52
C ALA A 24 -10.28 29.15 -18.45
N LYS A 25 -10.75 28.73 -19.64
CA LYS A 25 -11.38 29.59 -20.65
C LYS A 25 -12.66 28.97 -21.21
N PRO A 26 -13.83 29.63 -21.08
CA PRO A 26 -15.06 29.13 -21.66
C PRO A 26 -15.07 29.29 -23.19
N GLU A 27 -15.86 28.45 -23.85
CA GLU A 27 -16.14 28.45 -25.30
C GLU A 27 -14.90 28.61 -26.21
N SER A 28 -13.85 27.83 -25.95
CA SER A 28 -12.58 27.96 -26.67
C SER A 28 -12.69 27.43 -28.11
N LYS A 29 -12.65 28.35 -29.09
CA LYS A 29 -12.65 28.02 -30.54
C LYS A 29 -11.30 27.43 -30.98
N LYS A 30 -11.34 26.25 -31.61
CA LYS A 30 -10.18 25.57 -32.18
C LYS A 30 -10.20 25.61 -33.72
N PRO A 31 -9.05 25.35 -34.40
CA PRO A 31 -9.00 25.26 -35.86
C PRO A 31 -10.06 24.29 -36.41
N GLY A 32 -10.77 24.70 -37.48
CA GLY A 32 -11.85 23.90 -38.07
C GLY A 32 -13.24 24.09 -37.47
N ASN A 33 -13.52 25.23 -36.81
CA ASN A 33 -14.83 25.61 -36.23
C ASN A 33 -15.35 24.67 -35.12
N ARG A 34 -14.44 23.94 -34.47
CA ARG A 34 -14.75 23.06 -33.33
C ARG A 34 -14.65 23.85 -32.03
N ARG A 35 -15.52 23.57 -31.06
CA ARG A 35 -15.58 24.24 -29.77
C ARG A 35 -15.35 23.24 -28.63
N ILE A 36 -14.68 23.71 -27.60
CA ILE A 36 -14.60 23.07 -26.29
C ILE A 36 -15.41 23.93 -25.33
N ASP A 37 -16.26 23.32 -24.50
CA ASP A 37 -17.10 24.08 -23.56
C ASP A 37 -16.24 24.90 -22.59
N ILE A 38 -15.26 24.25 -21.95
CA ILE A 38 -14.26 24.91 -21.12
C ILE A 38 -12.89 24.30 -21.41
N GLU A 39 -11.93 25.12 -21.84
CA GLU A 39 -10.54 24.72 -21.99
C GLU A 39 -9.75 25.11 -20.72
N VAL A 40 -9.15 24.13 -20.05
CA VAL A 40 -8.22 24.38 -18.95
C VAL A 40 -6.79 24.13 -19.44
N LYS A 41 -5.93 25.14 -19.36
CA LYS A 41 -4.52 25.03 -19.75
C LYS A 41 -3.64 24.75 -18.55
N ILE A 42 -2.93 23.63 -18.60
CA ILE A 42 -1.91 23.26 -17.60
C ILE A 42 -0.63 22.98 -18.39
N PRO A 43 0.17 24.00 -18.73
CA PRO A 43 1.28 23.85 -19.67
C PRO A 43 2.20 22.66 -19.35
N PRO A 44 2.56 21.84 -20.35
CA PRO A 44 2.26 21.98 -21.79
C PRO A 44 0.93 21.35 -22.25
N LEU A 45 0.06 20.92 -21.33
CA LEU A 45 -1.19 20.22 -21.58
C LEU A 45 -2.41 21.16 -21.67
N SER A 46 -3.43 20.67 -22.36
CA SER A 46 -4.77 21.24 -22.41
C SER A 46 -5.80 20.16 -22.08
N ILE A 47 -6.75 20.50 -21.20
CA ILE A 47 -7.86 19.66 -20.77
C ILE A 47 -9.15 20.24 -21.33
N ALA A 48 -9.95 19.41 -21.98
CA ALA A 48 -11.30 19.76 -22.39
C ALA A 48 -12.30 19.36 -21.30
N VAL A 49 -13.00 20.31 -20.69
CA VAL A 49 -14.14 20.01 -19.82
C VAL A 49 -15.40 20.19 -20.66
N GLU A 50 -16.15 19.11 -20.88
CA GLU A 50 -17.42 19.09 -21.61
C GLU A 50 -18.53 18.83 -20.61
N ALA A 51 -19.50 19.74 -20.52
CA ALA A 51 -20.44 19.78 -19.41
C ALA A 51 -21.88 19.83 -19.88
N GLU A 52 -22.72 18.96 -19.31
CA GLU A 52 -24.14 18.82 -19.67
C GLU A 52 -25.04 19.19 -18.48
N HIS A 53 -26.13 19.91 -18.74
CA HIS A 53 -27.14 20.17 -17.72
C HIS A 53 -28.06 18.96 -17.52
N GLY A 54 -28.05 18.40 -16.31
CA GLY A 54 -28.87 17.27 -15.86
C GLY A 54 -28.08 15.96 -15.70
N GLN A 55 -28.52 15.10 -14.79
CA GLN A 55 -27.78 13.89 -14.37
C GLN A 55 -28.36 12.56 -14.88
N SER A 56 -29.32 12.63 -15.81
CA SER A 56 -29.93 11.44 -16.43
C SER A 56 -28.93 10.58 -17.21
N THR A 57 -29.23 9.30 -17.42
CA THR A 57 -28.39 8.38 -18.20
C THR A 57 -28.09 8.92 -19.61
N ALA A 58 -29.05 9.60 -20.24
CA ALA A 58 -28.88 10.19 -21.56
C ALA A 58 -27.89 11.37 -21.55
N LYS A 59 -27.93 12.21 -20.50
CA LYS A 59 -27.03 13.36 -20.32
C LYS A 59 -25.60 12.92 -20.01
N LYS A 60 -25.43 11.93 -19.13
CA LYS A 60 -24.13 11.29 -18.89
C LYS A 60 -23.51 10.74 -20.17
N ALA A 61 -24.30 10.04 -20.98
CA ALA A 61 -23.83 9.51 -22.26
C ALA A 61 -23.48 10.62 -23.27
N ALA A 62 -24.17 11.76 -23.25
CA ALA A 62 -23.86 12.91 -24.09
C ALA A 62 -22.53 13.57 -23.69
N ALA A 63 -22.34 13.87 -22.40
CA ALA A 63 -21.10 14.45 -21.89
C ALA A 63 -19.87 13.57 -22.20
N ILE A 64 -19.99 12.24 -22.02
CA ILE A 64 -18.91 11.29 -22.36
C ILE A 64 -18.60 11.33 -23.86
N ARG A 65 -19.64 11.29 -24.71
CA ARG A 65 -19.46 11.29 -26.16
C ARG A 65 -18.75 12.54 -26.65
N ASP A 66 -19.09 13.69 -26.08
CA ASP A 66 -18.50 14.97 -26.47
C ASP A 66 -17.05 15.08 -25.97
N ALA A 67 -16.78 14.67 -24.73
CA ALA A 67 -15.43 14.56 -24.18
C ALA A 67 -14.53 13.63 -25.03
N ASP A 68 -15.01 12.42 -25.35
CA ASP A 68 -14.29 11.45 -26.19
C ASP A 68 -14.08 11.97 -27.63
N ALA A 69 -15.01 12.77 -28.14
CA ALA A 69 -14.86 13.41 -29.45
C ALA A 69 -13.72 14.43 -29.44
N ARG A 70 -13.54 15.22 -28.37
CA ARG A 70 -12.42 16.17 -28.24
C ARG A 70 -11.07 15.47 -28.24
N LEU A 71 -10.99 14.32 -27.57
CA LEU A 71 -9.80 13.46 -27.55
C LEU A 71 -9.48 12.89 -28.94
N LYS A 72 -10.47 12.28 -29.61
CA LYS A 72 -10.31 11.73 -30.98
C LYS A 72 -9.88 12.79 -31.99
N GLN A 73 -10.36 14.01 -31.82
CA GLN A 73 -10.03 15.16 -32.65
C GLN A 73 -8.68 15.80 -32.30
N ARG A 74 -7.99 15.31 -31.24
CA ARG A 74 -6.73 15.86 -30.71
C ARG A 74 -6.81 17.35 -30.36
N LEU A 75 -7.98 17.81 -29.89
CA LEU A 75 -8.19 19.21 -29.50
C LEU A 75 -7.68 19.51 -28.08
N ALA A 76 -7.59 18.47 -27.25
CA ALA A 76 -7.05 18.44 -25.91
C ALA A 76 -6.35 17.09 -25.67
N GLN A 77 -5.46 17.02 -24.71
CA GLN A 77 -4.76 15.77 -24.35
C GLN A 77 -5.59 14.91 -23.38
N CYS A 78 -6.41 15.55 -22.54
CA CYS A 78 -7.40 14.90 -21.68
C CYS A 78 -8.77 15.57 -21.88
N ALA A 79 -9.84 14.85 -21.54
CA ALA A 79 -11.15 15.44 -21.40
C ALA A 79 -11.83 15.01 -20.09
N ILE A 80 -12.70 15.85 -19.55
CA ILE A 80 -13.53 15.54 -18.39
C ILE A 80 -14.97 15.78 -18.81
N ALA A 81 -15.80 14.75 -18.66
CA ALA A 81 -17.24 14.88 -18.82
C ALA A 81 -17.83 15.28 -17.48
N VAL A 82 -18.61 16.37 -17.45
CA VAL A 82 -19.25 16.91 -16.24
C VAL A 82 -20.77 16.95 -16.43
N CYS A 83 -21.54 16.68 -15.37
CA CYS A 83 -22.98 16.86 -15.36
C CYS A 83 -23.41 17.69 -14.15
N TYR A 84 -24.12 18.78 -14.42
CA TYR A 84 -24.76 19.61 -13.40
C TYR A 84 -26.05 18.94 -12.88
N PRO A 85 -26.39 19.07 -11.59
CA PRO A 85 -27.75 18.82 -11.09
C PRO A 85 -28.83 19.60 -11.89
N ASP A 86 -30.03 19.05 -12.00
CA ASP A 86 -31.12 19.64 -12.81
C ASP A 86 -31.61 21.01 -12.30
N ASP A 87 -31.34 21.33 -11.04
CA ASP A 87 -31.69 22.56 -10.33
C ASP A 87 -30.52 23.56 -10.21
N THR A 88 -29.42 23.33 -10.94
CA THR A 88 -28.23 24.18 -10.86
C THR A 88 -28.48 25.56 -11.50
N THR A 89 -28.22 26.60 -10.72
CA THR A 89 -28.22 28.01 -11.14
C THR A 89 -26.83 28.61 -10.88
N GLU A 90 -26.62 29.84 -11.32
CA GLU A 90 -25.39 30.60 -11.01
C GLU A 90 -25.11 30.67 -9.50
N GLU A 91 -26.15 30.96 -8.71
CA GLU A 91 -26.04 31.10 -7.25
C GLU A 91 -25.81 29.75 -6.54
N SER A 92 -26.39 28.66 -7.05
CA SER A 92 -26.26 27.34 -6.43
C SER A 92 -25.03 26.54 -6.89
N LEU A 93 -24.40 26.94 -8.00
CA LEU A 93 -23.25 26.24 -8.60
C LEU A 93 -22.08 25.99 -7.61
N PRO A 94 -21.67 26.95 -6.75
CA PRO A 94 -20.58 26.70 -5.79
C PRO A 94 -20.91 25.56 -4.81
N SER A 95 -22.17 25.44 -4.42
CA SER A 95 -22.67 24.39 -3.51
C SER A 95 -23.19 23.13 -4.21
N ALA A 96 -23.15 23.09 -5.56
CA ALA A 96 -23.76 22.01 -6.33
C ALA A 96 -22.94 20.72 -6.26
N GLN A 97 -23.64 19.58 -6.19
CA GLN A 97 -23.03 18.25 -6.27
C GLN A 97 -22.87 17.84 -7.74
N LEU A 98 -21.75 18.23 -8.32
CA LEU A 98 -21.38 17.93 -9.69
C LEU A 98 -21.09 16.44 -9.86
N LEU A 99 -21.44 15.91 -11.02
CA LEU A 99 -21.02 14.59 -11.45
C LEU A 99 -19.89 14.74 -12.47
N TRP A 100 -18.81 13.96 -12.36
CA TRP A 100 -17.78 13.97 -13.39
C TRP A 100 -17.14 12.61 -13.65
N THR A 101 -16.53 12.47 -14.82
CA THR A 101 -15.62 11.38 -15.17
C THR A 101 -14.47 11.91 -16.01
N VAL A 102 -13.25 11.50 -15.67
CA VAL A 102 -12.06 11.76 -16.49
C VAL A 102 -12.06 10.81 -17.69
N ARG A 103 -11.62 11.30 -18.85
CA ARG A 103 -11.57 10.58 -20.13
C ARG A 103 -10.16 10.66 -20.71
N ASP A 104 -9.68 9.53 -21.22
CA ASP A 104 -8.41 9.41 -21.93
C ASP A 104 -8.59 8.61 -23.25
N PRO A 105 -7.61 8.62 -24.17
CA PRO A 105 -7.71 7.93 -25.46
C PRO A 105 -7.87 6.40 -25.39
N ALA A 106 -7.55 5.78 -24.26
CA ALA A 106 -7.62 4.34 -24.00
C ALA A 106 -8.82 3.92 -23.12
N ALA A 107 -9.65 4.88 -22.68
CA ALA A 107 -10.73 4.65 -21.73
C ALA A 107 -11.79 3.65 -22.24
N PRO A 108 -12.39 2.84 -21.34
CA PRO A 108 -13.41 1.84 -21.68
C PRO A 108 -14.70 2.48 -22.23
N THR A 109 -15.54 1.62 -22.81
CA THR A 109 -16.82 2.03 -23.46
C THR A 109 -17.78 2.74 -22.48
N PRO A 110 -18.74 3.55 -22.99
CA PRO A 110 -19.61 4.39 -22.16
C PRO A 110 -20.43 3.66 -21.09
N ALA A 111 -20.71 2.35 -21.27
CA ALA A 111 -21.51 1.56 -20.35
C ALA A 111 -20.78 1.17 -19.05
N GLU A 112 -19.44 1.19 -19.03
CA GLU A 112 -18.61 0.78 -17.90
C GLU A 112 -17.93 1.97 -17.19
N THR A 113 -18.29 3.20 -17.55
CA THR A 113 -17.60 4.40 -17.07
C THR A 113 -18.03 4.80 -15.65
N PHE A 114 -17.05 4.98 -14.76
CA PHE A 114 -17.22 5.42 -13.37
C PHE A 114 -17.51 6.92 -13.31
N TRP A 115 -18.56 7.33 -12.58
CA TRP A 115 -18.88 8.74 -12.34
C TRP A 115 -18.62 9.08 -10.87
N SER A 116 -17.79 10.09 -10.63
CA SER A 116 -17.59 10.69 -9.31
C SER A 116 -18.69 11.72 -9.04
N VAL A 117 -19.05 11.91 -7.77
CA VAL A 117 -19.96 12.97 -7.29
C VAL A 117 -19.16 13.86 -6.35
N GLY A 118 -19.35 15.18 -6.40
CA GLY A 118 -18.75 16.07 -5.43
C GLY A 118 -18.89 17.56 -5.70
N SER A 119 -18.24 18.38 -4.88
CA SER A 119 -18.30 19.85 -4.96
C SER A 119 -17.43 20.42 -6.08
N LEU A 120 -17.55 21.73 -6.30
CA LEU A 120 -16.71 22.49 -7.22
C LEU A 120 -15.22 22.42 -6.83
N GLU A 121 -14.87 22.55 -5.55
CA GLU A 121 -13.48 22.46 -5.07
C GLU A 121 -12.88 21.07 -5.34
N GLN A 122 -13.71 20.03 -5.23
CA GLN A 122 -13.30 18.66 -5.54
C GLN A 122 -13.06 18.49 -7.04
N LEU A 123 -13.89 19.09 -7.89
CA LEU A 123 -13.65 19.13 -9.34
C LEU A 123 -12.36 19.88 -9.69
N VAL A 124 -12.05 20.99 -8.99
CA VAL A 124 -10.77 21.71 -9.15
C VAL A 124 -9.59 20.79 -8.86
N SER A 125 -9.62 20.08 -7.72
CA SER A 125 -8.57 19.13 -7.33
C SER A 125 -8.42 18.02 -8.37
N VAL A 126 -9.54 17.49 -8.87
CA VAL A 126 -9.53 16.49 -9.95
C VAL A 126 -8.94 17.06 -11.23
N ILE A 127 -9.24 18.31 -11.63
CA ILE A 127 -8.66 18.94 -12.82
C ILE A 127 -7.15 19.12 -12.68
N ARG A 128 -6.66 19.55 -11.50
CA ARG A 128 -5.22 19.69 -11.21
C ARG A 128 -4.48 18.36 -11.36
N LEU A 129 -5.11 17.27 -10.94
CA LEU A 129 -4.54 15.93 -10.94
C LEU A 129 -4.92 15.09 -12.16
N THR A 130 -5.84 15.53 -13.01
CA THR A 130 -6.23 14.82 -14.25
C THR A 130 -5.04 14.58 -15.18
N PRO A 131 -4.09 15.52 -15.34
CA PRO A 131 -2.83 15.25 -16.01
C PRO A 131 -2.05 14.02 -15.48
N ALA A 132 -2.26 13.59 -14.21
CA ALA A 132 -1.69 12.37 -13.58
C ALA A 132 -2.06 11.08 -14.28
N GLN A 133 -3.08 11.13 -15.12
CA GLN A 133 -3.61 9.98 -15.82
C GLN A 133 -3.15 9.91 -17.28
N LEU A 134 -2.37 10.90 -17.74
CA LEU A 134 -1.92 10.99 -19.12
C LEU A 134 -0.51 10.45 -19.31
N GLY A 135 -0.39 9.46 -20.21
CA GLY A 135 0.85 8.75 -20.50
C GLY A 135 0.81 7.34 -19.94
N ASP A 136 1.58 6.43 -20.54
CA ASP A 136 1.78 5.08 -20.03
C ASP A 136 3.11 5.07 -19.25
N PRO A 137 3.11 5.44 -17.95
CA PRO A 137 4.34 5.52 -17.15
C PRO A 137 5.04 4.16 -17.09
N ASP A 138 4.31 3.06 -17.15
CA ASP A 138 4.87 1.72 -17.08
C ASP A 138 5.61 1.38 -18.38
N SER A 139 5.07 1.76 -19.55
CA SER A 139 5.78 1.67 -20.83
C SER A 139 7.00 2.59 -20.90
N VAL A 140 6.89 3.82 -20.40
CA VAL A 140 8.04 4.74 -20.32
C VAL A 140 9.12 4.19 -19.39
N ALA A 141 8.73 3.62 -18.25
CA ALA A 141 9.64 2.97 -17.31
C ALA A 141 10.28 1.71 -17.90
N ALA A 142 9.53 0.89 -18.62
CA ALA A 142 10.06 -0.29 -19.30
C ALA A 142 11.10 0.10 -20.36
N ALA A 143 10.84 1.17 -21.14
CA ALA A 143 11.78 1.70 -22.12
C ALA A 143 13.05 2.27 -21.46
N LEU A 144 12.89 3.02 -20.36
CA LEU A 144 14.02 3.53 -19.57
C LEU A 144 14.84 2.38 -18.97
N SER A 145 14.18 1.39 -18.36
CA SER A 145 14.81 0.19 -17.81
C SER A 145 15.62 -0.54 -18.86
N SER A 146 15.04 -0.80 -20.03
CA SER A 146 15.71 -1.47 -21.16
C SER A 146 16.94 -0.68 -21.63
N SER A 147 16.84 0.65 -21.68
CA SER A 147 17.97 1.52 -22.03
C SER A 147 19.10 1.43 -21.01
N LEU A 148 18.76 1.40 -19.71
CA LEU A 148 19.72 1.22 -18.63
C LEU A 148 20.36 -0.17 -18.63
N ASP A 149 19.58 -1.23 -18.90
CA ASP A 149 20.11 -2.60 -19.03
C ASP A 149 21.13 -2.68 -20.18
N GLY A 150 20.84 -2.02 -21.31
CA GLY A 150 21.78 -1.85 -22.41
C GLY A 150 23.05 -1.10 -22.01
N ALA A 151 22.92 -0.03 -21.21
CA ALA A 151 24.06 0.74 -20.72
C ALA A 151 24.91 -0.07 -19.73
N VAL A 152 24.30 -0.83 -18.81
CA VAL A 152 25.00 -1.73 -17.87
C VAL A 152 25.76 -2.82 -18.60
N ALA A 153 25.18 -3.39 -19.66
CA ALA A 153 25.82 -4.44 -20.47
C ALA A 153 27.11 -3.97 -21.17
N ARG A 154 27.30 -2.65 -21.35
CA ARG A 154 28.55 -2.08 -21.88
C ARG A 154 29.67 -2.00 -20.85
N LEU A 155 29.34 -2.00 -19.56
CA LEU A 155 30.31 -1.84 -18.49
C LEU A 155 31.03 -3.15 -18.21
N SER A 156 32.35 -3.08 -18.01
CA SER A 156 33.12 -4.18 -17.43
C SER A 156 32.76 -4.38 -15.95
N GLU A 157 33.01 -5.59 -15.42
CA GLU A 157 32.79 -5.88 -13.99
C GLU A 157 33.53 -4.90 -13.06
N ASN A 158 34.75 -4.50 -13.42
CA ASN A 158 35.52 -3.53 -12.65
C ASN A 158 34.83 -2.15 -12.62
N GLN A 159 34.25 -1.71 -13.74
CA GLN A 159 33.51 -0.45 -13.79
C GLN A 159 32.22 -0.51 -12.98
N LYS A 160 31.48 -1.63 -13.07
CA LYS A 160 30.28 -1.85 -12.25
C LYS A 160 30.62 -1.81 -10.76
N GLN A 161 31.75 -2.41 -10.37
CA GLN A 161 32.26 -2.37 -9.00
C GLN A 161 32.62 -0.95 -8.55
N ILE A 162 33.41 -0.21 -9.34
CA ILE A 162 33.81 1.17 -9.00
C ILE A 162 32.57 2.05 -8.85
N LEU A 163 31.63 1.94 -9.78
CA LEU A 163 30.39 2.71 -9.78
C LEU A 163 29.52 2.40 -8.55
N ALA A 164 29.41 1.12 -8.17
CA ALA A 164 28.71 0.71 -6.96
C ALA A 164 29.41 1.21 -5.69
N GLN A 165 30.74 1.18 -5.64
CA GLN A 165 31.53 1.67 -4.50
C GLN A 165 31.46 3.19 -4.34
N ALA A 166 31.45 3.94 -5.44
CA ALA A 166 31.37 5.40 -5.44
C ALA A 166 30.08 5.92 -4.78
N LEU A 167 29.01 5.13 -4.82
CA LEU A 167 27.71 5.44 -4.22
C LEU A 167 27.38 4.54 -3.03
N ASP A 168 28.33 3.74 -2.53
CA ASP A 168 28.13 2.80 -1.42
C ASP A 168 26.88 1.92 -1.60
N LEU A 169 26.69 1.39 -2.81
CA LEU A 169 25.52 0.60 -3.17
C LEU A 169 25.69 -0.87 -2.79
N PRO A 170 24.68 -1.48 -2.15
CA PRO A 170 24.70 -2.89 -1.80
C PRO A 170 24.61 -3.80 -3.02
N VAL A 171 25.25 -4.96 -2.92
CA VAL A 171 25.48 -5.88 -4.05
C VAL A 171 24.93 -7.26 -3.70
N LYS A 172 24.14 -7.85 -4.61
CA LYS A 172 23.61 -9.20 -4.41
C LYS A 172 24.72 -10.24 -4.48
N THR A 173 24.82 -11.10 -3.46
CA THR A 173 25.70 -12.26 -3.47
C THR A 173 24.95 -13.51 -3.95
N LYS A 174 25.36 -14.09 -5.08
CA LYS A 174 24.95 -15.44 -5.52
C LYS A 174 25.84 -16.51 -4.86
N GLY A 175 25.93 -16.48 -3.53
CA GLY A 175 26.80 -17.35 -2.72
C GLY A 175 28.11 -16.68 -2.27
N PRO A 176 28.97 -17.40 -1.52
CA PRO A 176 30.10 -16.82 -0.77
C PRO A 176 31.23 -16.22 -1.63
N LYS A 177 31.20 -16.36 -2.96
CA LYS A 177 32.26 -15.89 -3.87
C LYS A 177 31.79 -15.24 -5.18
N ASN A 178 30.49 -15.10 -5.43
CA ASN A 178 30.00 -14.58 -6.73
C ASN A 178 29.05 -13.39 -6.51
N LYS A 179 29.53 -12.17 -6.76
CA LYS A 179 28.77 -10.92 -6.62
C LYS A 179 28.15 -10.54 -7.96
N ASP A 180 26.87 -10.22 -7.97
CA ASP A 180 26.15 -9.73 -9.14
C ASP A 180 26.06 -8.19 -9.05
N TRP A 181 26.87 -7.51 -9.86
CA TRP A 181 27.02 -6.05 -9.83
C TRP A 181 26.02 -5.32 -10.73
N ASP A 182 25.30 -6.01 -11.62
CA ASP A 182 24.39 -5.40 -12.58
C ASP A 182 23.30 -4.55 -11.92
N PRO A 183 22.61 -5.02 -10.84
CA PRO A 183 21.58 -4.21 -10.19
C PRO A 183 22.15 -2.94 -9.52
N ALA A 184 23.36 -3.01 -8.97
CA ALA A 184 24.02 -1.87 -8.34
C ALA A 184 24.46 -0.84 -9.40
N ALA A 185 25.04 -1.30 -10.51
CA ALA A 185 25.41 -0.43 -11.63
C ALA A 185 24.17 0.24 -12.25
N LYS A 186 23.07 -0.49 -12.42
CA LYS A 186 21.81 0.05 -12.92
C LYS A 186 21.27 1.19 -12.06
N ARG A 187 21.34 1.06 -10.73
CA ARG A 187 20.94 2.12 -9.78
C ARG A 187 21.82 3.36 -9.87
N ALA A 188 23.12 3.16 -9.98
CA ALA A 188 24.04 4.28 -10.11
C ALA A 188 23.84 5.05 -11.44
N LEU A 189 23.56 4.34 -12.54
CA LEU A 189 23.15 4.99 -13.79
C LEU A 189 21.78 5.70 -13.65
N LEU A 190 20.87 5.16 -12.84
CA LEU A 190 19.60 5.82 -12.52
C LEU A 190 19.81 7.15 -11.79
N VAL A 191 20.79 7.26 -10.89
CA VAL A 191 21.21 8.53 -10.24
C VAL A 191 21.70 9.56 -11.28
N ILE A 192 22.38 9.11 -12.34
CA ILE A 192 22.76 10.01 -13.45
C ILE A 192 21.51 10.43 -14.22
N VAL A 193 20.63 9.50 -14.54
CA VAL A 193 19.36 9.76 -15.23
C VAL A 193 18.53 10.81 -14.47
N THR A 194 18.33 10.65 -13.16
CA THR A 194 17.55 11.59 -12.32
C THR A 194 18.14 13.00 -12.37
N ALA A 195 19.46 13.15 -12.24
CA ALA A 195 20.13 14.44 -12.31
C ALA A 195 20.04 15.08 -13.72
N VAL A 196 20.16 14.29 -14.80
CA VAL A 196 19.97 14.78 -16.17
C VAL A 196 18.53 15.26 -16.39
N MET A 197 17.55 14.56 -15.84
CA MET A 197 16.14 14.94 -15.96
C MET A 197 15.83 16.23 -15.21
N PHE A 198 16.40 16.40 -14.01
CA PHE A 198 16.29 17.65 -13.26
C PHE A 198 16.93 18.81 -14.02
N HIS A 199 18.15 18.63 -14.54
CA HIS A 199 18.82 19.62 -15.39
C HIS A 199 17.95 20.01 -16.60
N ALA A 200 17.39 19.03 -17.32
CA ALA A 200 16.52 19.29 -18.47
C ALA A 200 15.23 20.05 -18.11
N ARG A 201 14.78 20.00 -16.84
CA ARG A 201 13.68 20.84 -16.35
C ARG A 201 14.11 22.24 -16.00
N LEU A 202 15.29 22.38 -15.40
CA LEU A 202 15.88 23.68 -15.13
C LEU A 202 16.18 24.46 -16.41
N ASP A 203 16.52 23.80 -17.54
CA ASP A 203 16.86 24.43 -18.83
C ASP A 203 15.93 25.61 -19.22
N GLY A 204 14.62 25.46 -18.98
CA GLY A 204 13.62 26.50 -19.28
C GLY A 204 13.66 27.74 -18.37
N HIS A 205 14.30 27.63 -17.20
CA HIS A 205 14.32 28.63 -16.13
C HIS A 205 15.73 29.15 -15.82
N LEU A 206 16.78 28.43 -16.22
CA LEU A 206 18.17 28.77 -15.90
C LEU A 206 18.52 30.22 -16.29
N GLN A 207 17.99 30.74 -17.39
CA GLN A 207 18.26 32.13 -17.80
C GLN A 207 17.82 33.16 -16.76
N GLU A 208 16.68 32.93 -16.11
CA GLU A 208 16.09 33.82 -15.11
C GLU A 208 16.69 33.58 -13.72
N LEU A 209 17.16 32.36 -13.46
CA LEU A 209 17.76 31.94 -12.21
C LEU A 209 19.27 32.26 -12.15
N LYS A 210 19.75 33.43 -12.56
CA LYS A 210 21.19 33.74 -12.40
C LYS A 210 21.57 33.86 -10.91
N PRO A 211 22.59 33.15 -10.40
CA PRO A 211 23.00 33.27 -9.01
C PRO A 211 23.63 34.64 -8.76
N GLN A 212 23.22 35.30 -7.68
CA GLN A 212 23.87 36.52 -7.19
C GLN A 212 25.07 36.18 -6.28
N ILE A 213 24.93 35.09 -5.54
CA ILE A 213 25.90 34.55 -4.60
C ILE A 213 26.25 33.14 -5.08
N ASP A 214 27.51 32.73 -4.89
CA ASP A 214 28.04 31.42 -5.19
C ASP A 214 28.00 30.52 -3.95
N ASN A 215 26.98 29.68 -3.87
CA ASN A 215 26.73 28.78 -2.73
C ASN A 215 27.68 27.57 -2.67
N ARG A 216 28.63 27.49 -3.61
CA ARG A 216 29.78 26.56 -3.55
C ARG A 216 30.92 27.13 -2.70
N SER A 217 30.96 28.45 -2.55
CA SER A 217 31.98 29.17 -1.80
C SER A 217 31.57 29.36 -0.35
N ILE A 218 32.58 29.38 0.50
CA ILE A 218 32.44 29.19 1.94
C ILE A 218 33.36 30.23 2.62
N PRO A 219 32.82 31.30 3.24
CA PRO A 219 31.41 31.73 3.18
C PRO A 219 30.99 32.11 1.76
N PRO A 220 29.67 32.13 1.46
CA PRO A 220 29.17 32.45 0.13
C PRO A 220 29.70 33.79 -0.40
N GLN A 221 30.19 33.80 -1.63
CA GLN A 221 30.80 34.98 -2.28
C GLN A 221 29.96 35.45 -3.47
N PRO A 222 30.09 36.69 -3.95
CA PRO A 222 29.42 37.11 -5.18
C PRO A 222 29.77 36.20 -6.36
N PHE A 223 28.77 35.74 -7.11
CA PHE A 223 29.00 34.84 -8.24
C PHE A 223 29.68 35.56 -9.41
N GLN A 224 30.83 35.04 -9.85
CA GLN A 224 31.62 35.59 -10.97
C GLN A 224 31.74 34.63 -12.17
N GLY A 225 31.03 33.51 -12.16
CA GLY A 225 31.09 32.50 -13.21
C GLY A 225 30.31 32.85 -14.49
N SER A 226 30.51 32.05 -15.54
CA SER A 226 29.66 32.06 -16.74
C SER A 226 28.26 31.56 -16.42
N TRP A 227 27.24 32.13 -17.06
CA TRP A 227 25.83 31.74 -16.88
C TRP A 227 25.00 32.10 -18.13
N PRO A 228 24.03 31.29 -18.57
CA PRO A 228 23.60 29.99 -18.03
C PRO A 228 24.57 28.84 -18.38
N PRO A 229 24.51 27.70 -17.67
CA PRO A 229 25.25 26.50 -18.06
C PRO A 229 24.74 25.92 -19.39
N ALA A 230 25.51 25.00 -19.97
CA ALA A 230 25.12 24.30 -21.20
C ALA A 230 23.85 23.47 -20.97
N MET A 231 22.91 23.54 -21.91
CA MET A 231 21.62 22.85 -21.81
C MET A 231 21.83 21.33 -21.73
N ALA A 232 20.95 20.60 -21.01
CA ALA A 232 21.08 19.16 -20.83
C ALA A 232 21.17 18.40 -22.17
N GLN A 233 20.40 18.86 -23.18
CA GLN A 233 20.44 18.30 -24.53
C GLN A 233 21.80 18.48 -25.22
N GLN A 234 22.46 19.62 -25.01
CA GLN A 234 23.77 19.92 -25.58
C GLN A 234 24.86 19.07 -24.92
N CYS A 235 24.81 18.94 -23.59
CA CYS A 235 25.70 18.07 -22.83
C CYS A 235 25.61 16.61 -23.33
N ALA A 236 24.40 16.09 -23.56
CA ALA A 236 24.20 14.71 -23.97
C ALA A 236 24.72 14.37 -25.38
N ILE A 237 24.81 15.35 -26.29
CA ILE A 237 25.31 15.14 -27.66
C ILE A 237 26.79 15.49 -27.83
N ALA A 238 27.43 16.01 -26.78
CA ALA A 238 28.84 16.39 -26.83
C ALA A 238 29.77 15.19 -27.04
N ALA A 239 30.99 15.50 -27.50
CA ALA A 239 32.05 14.50 -27.64
C ALA A 239 32.37 13.84 -26.29
N ASP A 240 32.40 14.66 -25.23
CA ASP A 240 32.61 14.23 -23.85
C ASP A 240 31.42 14.67 -22.96
N PRO A 241 30.35 13.85 -22.89
CA PRO A 241 29.19 14.17 -22.06
C PRO A 241 29.51 14.18 -20.56
N ILE A 242 30.52 13.44 -20.10
CA ILE A 242 30.92 13.41 -18.68
C ILE A 242 31.44 14.78 -18.29
N ARG A 243 32.34 15.35 -19.10
CA ARG A 243 32.86 16.70 -18.86
C ARG A 243 31.77 17.76 -18.93
N GLU A 244 30.96 17.77 -20.00
CA GLU A 244 29.95 18.82 -20.21
C GLU A 244 28.86 18.81 -19.12
N PHE A 245 28.35 17.62 -18.75
CA PHE A 245 27.41 17.53 -17.62
C PHE A 245 28.09 17.91 -16.31
N GLY A 246 29.34 17.50 -16.10
CA GLY A 246 30.09 17.84 -14.90
C GLY A 246 30.30 19.36 -14.73
N ASP A 247 30.65 20.06 -15.82
CA ASP A 247 30.83 21.51 -15.85
C ASP A 247 29.50 22.25 -15.68
N ALA A 248 28.42 21.77 -16.33
CA ALA A 248 27.08 22.32 -16.19
C ALA A 248 26.54 22.15 -14.75
N TRP A 249 26.61 20.94 -14.18
CA TRP A 249 26.17 20.67 -12.82
C TRP A 249 27.01 21.43 -11.78
N ASN A 250 28.31 21.60 -12.00
CA ASN A 250 29.15 22.43 -11.14
C ASN A 250 28.76 23.92 -11.19
N GLN A 251 28.21 24.41 -12.29
CA GLN A 251 27.63 25.76 -12.37
C GLN A 251 26.26 25.82 -11.68
N ILE A 252 25.39 24.83 -11.89
CA ILE A 252 24.07 24.77 -11.24
C ILE A 252 24.19 24.74 -9.72
N LEU A 253 25.20 24.06 -9.17
CA LEU A 253 25.49 24.06 -7.74
C LEU A 253 25.76 25.46 -7.13
N ALA A 254 26.01 26.49 -7.95
CA ALA A 254 26.07 27.87 -7.48
C ALA A 254 24.69 28.46 -7.13
N LEU A 255 23.59 27.89 -7.66
CA LEU A 255 22.20 28.24 -7.33
C LEU A 255 21.62 27.48 -6.13
N ASP A 256 22.31 26.44 -5.65
CA ASP A 256 21.86 25.37 -4.75
C ASP A 256 21.50 24.05 -5.46
N TYR A 257 20.65 23.18 -4.90
CA TYR A 257 20.40 21.80 -5.37
C TYR A 257 21.52 20.77 -5.10
N LYS A 258 22.33 20.99 -4.04
CA LYS A 258 23.44 20.09 -3.64
C LYS A 258 23.07 18.60 -3.57
N PRO A 259 21.95 18.19 -2.93
CA PRO A 259 21.60 16.77 -2.81
C PRO A 259 21.51 16.05 -4.16
N ILE A 260 20.97 16.72 -5.18
CA ILE A 260 20.77 16.14 -6.52
C ILE A 260 22.09 16.10 -7.29
N PHE A 261 22.77 17.23 -7.43
CA PHE A 261 23.91 17.33 -8.35
C PHE A 261 25.24 16.84 -7.75
N GLU A 262 25.45 16.85 -6.44
CA GLU A 262 26.68 16.26 -5.86
C GLU A 262 26.69 14.74 -6.01
N THR A 263 25.57 14.08 -5.69
CA THR A 263 25.39 12.63 -5.88
C THR A 263 25.47 12.26 -7.36
N GLY A 264 24.82 13.05 -8.23
CA GLY A 264 24.92 12.90 -9.68
C GLY A 264 26.36 12.98 -10.17
N ARG A 265 27.14 13.96 -9.70
CA ARG A 265 28.56 14.12 -10.05
C ARG A 265 29.43 12.99 -9.51
N ALA A 266 29.18 12.49 -8.30
CA ALA A 266 29.92 11.34 -7.74
C ALA A 266 29.74 10.10 -8.61
N ALA A 267 28.51 9.84 -9.07
CA ALA A 267 28.24 8.80 -10.04
C ALA A 267 28.96 9.09 -11.37
N LEU A 268 28.79 10.29 -11.93
CA LEU A 268 29.31 10.70 -13.25
C LEU A 268 30.84 10.60 -13.36
N TYR A 269 31.57 10.90 -12.28
CA TYR A 269 33.04 10.85 -12.24
C TYR A 269 33.61 9.54 -11.70
N SER A 270 32.80 8.47 -11.60
CA SER A 270 33.27 7.17 -11.09
C SER A 270 34.34 6.53 -11.99
N CYS A 271 34.23 6.67 -13.32
CA CYS A 271 35.15 6.08 -14.29
C CYS A 271 35.51 7.08 -15.41
N PRO A 272 36.17 8.21 -15.08
CA PRO A 272 36.40 9.28 -16.04
C PRO A 272 37.38 8.83 -17.13
N ASN A 273 37.18 9.31 -18.36
CA ASN A 273 38.01 9.03 -19.54
C ASN A 273 37.93 7.60 -20.12
N ASP A 274 37.02 6.73 -19.64
CA ASP A 274 36.79 5.43 -20.26
C ASP A 274 35.73 5.51 -21.40
N PRO A 275 36.02 5.01 -22.62
CA PRO A 275 35.09 5.09 -23.74
C PRO A 275 33.78 4.33 -23.55
N ALA A 276 33.80 3.15 -22.90
CA ALA A 276 32.61 2.35 -22.66
C ALA A 276 31.72 3.00 -21.60
N TYR A 277 32.32 3.55 -20.54
CA TYR A 277 31.61 4.30 -19.51
C TYR A 277 31.02 5.60 -20.09
N THR A 278 31.78 6.33 -20.91
CA THR A 278 31.30 7.54 -21.61
C THR A 278 30.11 7.22 -22.52
N ALA A 279 30.13 6.07 -23.22
CA ALA A 279 29.00 5.61 -24.01
C ALA A 279 27.78 5.25 -23.15
N ALA A 280 27.98 4.57 -22.01
CA ALA A 280 26.90 4.24 -21.07
C ALA A 280 26.24 5.50 -20.47
N VAL A 281 27.03 6.51 -20.08
CA VAL A 281 26.53 7.82 -19.63
C VAL A 281 25.74 8.52 -20.73
N ARG A 282 26.22 8.50 -21.97
CA ARG A 282 25.52 9.09 -23.12
C ARG A 282 24.16 8.41 -23.37
N ASP A 283 24.13 7.08 -23.36
CA ASP A 283 22.90 6.31 -23.56
C ASP A 283 21.89 6.59 -22.42
N SER A 284 22.38 6.65 -21.18
CA SER A 284 21.57 7.00 -20.00
C SER A 284 21.00 8.43 -20.10
N ALA A 285 21.82 9.41 -20.48
CA ALA A 285 21.39 10.80 -20.65
C ALA A 285 20.36 10.96 -21.79
N ARG A 286 20.51 10.21 -22.89
CA ARG A 286 19.51 10.19 -23.97
C ARG A 286 18.19 9.56 -23.54
N ALA A 287 18.24 8.49 -22.74
CA ALA A 287 17.06 7.88 -22.15
C ALA A 287 16.33 8.88 -21.23
N ALA A 288 17.07 9.55 -20.33
CA ALA A 288 16.57 10.64 -19.49
C ALA A 288 15.84 11.73 -20.30
N LEU A 289 16.48 12.25 -21.35
CA LEU A 289 15.91 13.30 -22.21
C LEU A 289 14.67 12.80 -22.99
N THR A 290 14.64 11.52 -23.35
CA THR A 290 13.47 10.91 -23.98
C THR A 290 12.30 10.89 -23.00
N VAL A 291 12.54 10.50 -21.74
CA VAL A 291 11.52 10.53 -20.68
C VAL A 291 10.98 11.94 -20.51
N VAL A 292 11.84 12.96 -20.33
CA VAL A 292 11.44 14.37 -20.13
C VAL A 292 10.61 14.93 -21.28
N ARG A 293 10.77 14.41 -22.50
CA ARG A 293 9.95 14.82 -23.67
C ARG A 293 8.57 14.17 -23.71
N THR A 294 8.32 13.14 -22.91
CA THR A 294 6.99 12.54 -22.78
C THR A 294 6.10 13.35 -21.84
N ILE A 295 4.78 13.22 -21.96
CA ILE A 295 3.83 13.81 -21.01
C ILE A 295 4.14 13.35 -19.57
N ALA A 296 4.57 12.09 -19.41
CA ALA A 296 4.98 11.54 -18.13
C ALA A 296 6.25 12.18 -17.57
N GLY A 297 7.26 12.44 -18.40
CA GLY A 297 8.47 13.14 -17.95
C GLY A 297 8.34 14.65 -17.83
N LEU A 298 7.19 15.21 -18.24
CA LEU A 298 6.79 16.59 -18.01
C LEU A 298 6.09 16.80 -16.64
N ARG A 299 5.85 15.74 -15.86
CA ARG A 299 5.11 15.81 -14.58
C ARG A 299 5.79 15.06 -13.44
N HIS A 300 5.77 15.62 -12.23
CA HIS A 300 6.63 15.19 -11.11
C HIS A 300 6.16 13.88 -10.43
N ASP A 301 4.84 13.66 -10.36
CA ASP A 301 4.17 12.45 -9.90
C ASP A 301 4.46 11.21 -10.78
N LEU A 302 4.39 11.37 -12.10
CA LEU A 302 4.65 10.31 -13.09
C LEU A 302 6.13 9.98 -13.19
N LEU A 303 7.00 10.96 -12.95
CA LEU A 303 8.43 10.76 -12.80
C LEU A 303 8.75 9.86 -11.61
N GLY A 304 8.14 10.13 -10.46
CA GLY A 304 8.21 9.24 -9.29
C GLY A 304 7.83 7.81 -9.64
N ARG A 305 6.71 7.59 -10.35
CA ARG A 305 6.27 6.24 -10.79
C ARG A 305 7.25 5.56 -11.75
N ILE A 306 7.77 6.28 -12.74
CA ILE A 306 8.77 5.74 -13.68
C ILE A 306 10.00 5.23 -12.92
N PHE A 307 10.45 6.05 -11.98
CA PHE A 307 11.57 5.80 -11.09
C PHE A 307 11.35 4.59 -10.19
N HIS A 308 10.17 4.45 -9.58
CA HIS A 308 9.78 3.26 -8.83
C HIS A 308 9.87 2.00 -9.69
N THR A 309 9.24 2.00 -10.86
CA THR A 309 9.21 0.83 -11.74
C THR A 309 10.61 0.41 -12.19
N VAL A 310 11.51 1.36 -12.45
CA VAL A 310 12.91 1.06 -12.79
C VAL A 310 13.67 0.52 -11.58
N LEU A 311 13.52 1.11 -10.39
CA LEU A 311 14.13 0.60 -9.15
C LEU A 311 13.66 -0.81 -8.79
N ASP A 312 12.39 -1.11 -9.05
CA ASP A 312 11.78 -2.40 -8.80
C ASP A 312 12.47 -3.52 -9.56
N SER A 313 12.82 -3.27 -10.82
CA SER A 313 13.61 -4.19 -11.63
C SER A 313 15.01 -4.48 -11.06
N ALA A 314 15.52 -3.61 -10.17
CA ALA A 314 16.85 -3.72 -9.56
C ALA A 314 16.84 -4.20 -8.09
N ARG A 315 15.67 -4.35 -7.43
CA ARG A 315 15.48 -4.61 -5.97
C ARG A 315 16.42 -5.64 -5.35
N TYR A 316 16.82 -5.44 -4.08
CA TYR A 316 17.68 -6.33 -3.27
C TYR A 316 17.21 -6.55 -1.83
N ASP A 317 16.32 -5.70 -1.32
CA ASP A 317 15.97 -5.53 0.10
C ASP A 317 14.52 -5.94 0.45
N GLY A 318 13.71 -6.31 -0.54
CA GLY A 318 12.34 -6.80 -0.32
C GLY A 318 11.33 -5.72 0.10
N SER A 319 11.70 -4.45 0.03
CA SER A 319 10.84 -3.29 0.31
C SER A 319 9.72 -3.17 -0.74
N PHE A 320 8.49 -2.86 -0.32
CA PHE A 320 7.37 -2.54 -1.23
C PHE A 320 7.21 -1.03 -1.30
N TYR A 321 7.08 -0.46 -2.51
CA TYR A 321 6.81 0.96 -2.68
C TYR A 321 5.31 1.22 -2.73
N THR A 322 4.89 2.35 -2.20
CA THR A 322 3.49 2.80 -2.22
C THR A 322 3.03 3.14 -3.64
N THR A 323 1.81 2.75 -4.03
CA THR A 323 1.23 3.21 -5.30
C THR A 323 0.84 4.69 -5.20
N THR A 324 0.96 5.47 -6.28
CA THR A 324 0.54 6.89 -6.28
C THR A 324 -0.92 7.08 -5.82
N PRO A 325 -1.91 6.29 -6.30
CA PRO A 325 -3.29 6.43 -5.84
C PRO A 325 -3.46 6.17 -4.34
N ALA A 326 -2.72 5.22 -3.76
CA ALA A 326 -2.77 4.97 -2.32
C ALA A 326 -2.16 6.12 -1.51
N ALA A 327 -1.03 6.67 -1.97
CA ALA A 327 -0.40 7.83 -1.34
C ALA A 327 -1.33 9.05 -1.37
N THR A 328 -1.96 9.32 -2.52
CA THR A 328 -2.98 10.38 -2.65
C THR A 328 -4.17 10.12 -1.72
N LEU A 329 -4.72 8.91 -1.71
CA LEU A 329 -5.85 8.56 -0.84
C LEU A 329 -5.51 8.82 0.63
N LEU A 330 -4.36 8.32 1.10
CA LEU A 330 -3.92 8.49 2.49
C LEU A 330 -3.67 9.96 2.84
N ALA A 331 -2.97 10.71 1.98
CA ALA A 331 -2.71 12.12 2.19
C ALA A 331 -4.00 12.96 2.23
N THR A 332 -4.94 12.73 1.31
CA THR A 332 -6.23 13.45 1.27
C THR A 332 -7.09 13.15 2.48
N LEU A 333 -7.09 11.91 2.99
CA LEU A 333 -7.85 11.55 4.21
C LEU A 333 -7.23 12.11 5.50
N THR A 334 -5.93 12.38 5.51
CA THR A 334 -5.20 12.75 6.73
C THR A 334 -4.94 14.26 6.85
N ILE A 335 -4.65 14.93 5.73
CA ILE A 335 -4.38 16.38 5.67
C ILE A 335 -5.68 17.07 5.24
N ASP A 336 -6.42 17.50 6.25
CA ASP A 336 -7.73 18.16 6.13
C ASP A 336 -7.65 19.65 6.50
N GLU A 337 -8.78 20.33 6.41
CA GLU A 337 -8.93 21.76 6.67
C GLU A 337 -8.67 22.13 8.16
N SER A 338 -8.62 21.15 9.06
CA SER A 338 -8.40 21.37 10.50
C SER A 338 -6.94 21.27 10.95
N MET A 339 -6.04 20.78 10.08
CA MET A 339 -4.64 20.52 10.45
C MET A 339 -3.87 21.79 10.79
N CYS A 340 -4.10 22.88 10.06
CA CYS A 340 -3.61 24.23 10.37
C CYS A 340 -4.50 25.29 9.71
N ASP A 341 -4.20 26.56 9.96
CA ASP A 341 -4.80 27.66 9.22
C ASP A 341 -4.14 27.76 7.83
N TRP A 342 -4.85 27.30 6.79
CA TRP A 342 -4.36 27.29 5.41
C TRP A 342 -4.34 28.68 4.75
N GLU A 343 -4.89 29.69 5.41
CA GLU A 343 -4.82 31.10 4.98
C GLU A 343 -3.61 31.83 5.61
N ASP A 344 -2.93 31.24 6.59
CA ASP A 344 -1.74 31.78 7.26
C ASP A 344 -0.44 31.10 6.79
N PRO A 345 0.46 31.83 6.08
CA PRO A 345 1.77 31.30 5.70
C PRO A 345 2.60 30.79 6.87
N GLU A 346 2.51 31.42 8.03
CA GLU A 346 3.30 31.04 9.20
C GLU A 346 2.81 29.71 9.78
N ALA A 347 1.50 29.49 9.82
CA ALA A 347 0.93 28.21 10.22
C ALA A 347 1.40 27.06 9.31
N ILE A 348 1.48 27.28 8.00
CA ILE A 348 2.02 26.31 7.04
C ILE A 348 3.51 26.05 7.30
N ASN A 349 4.30 27.10 7.51
CA ASN A 349 5.75 26.99 7.78
C ASN A 349 6.08 26.23 9.08
N GLN A 350 5.15 26.23 10.04
CA GLN A 350 5.30 25.54 11.32
C GLN A 350 4.88 24.07 11.29
N LEU A 351 4.24 23.60 10.21
CA LEU A 351 3.89 22.19 10.06
C LEU A 351 5.14 21.32 10.08
N ARG A 352 5.04 20.14 10.69
CA ARG A 352 6.07 19.10 10.66
C ARG A 352 5.48 17.77 10.21
N ILE A 353 5.88 17.32 9.03
CA ILE A 353 5.47 16.06 8.42
C ILE A 353 6.70 15.18 8.20
N VAL A 354 6.67 13.96 8.74
CA VAL A 354 7.81 13.03 8.69
C VAL A 354 7.42 11.67 8.12
N ASP A 355 8.28 11.13 7.27
CA ASP A 355 8.26 9.73 6.85
C ASP A 355 9.55 9.00 7.31
N PRO A 356 9.52 8.21 8.40
CA PRO A 356 10.70 7.52 8.91
C PRO A 356 11.19 6.34 8.03
N ALA A 357 10.48 6.01 6.96
CA ALA A 357 10.85 5.00 5.98
C ALA A 357 10.43 5.45 4.57
N CYS A 358 10.98 6.60 4.14
CA CYS A 358 10.41 7.37 3.04
C CYS A 358 10.51 6.72 1.66
N GLY A 359 11.37 5.72 1.48
CA GLY A 359 11.63 5.15 0.17
C GLY A 359 12.02 6.25 -0.81
N THR A 360 11.34 6.30 -1.96
CA THR A 360 11.53 7.33 -2.99
C THR A 360 10.70 8.61 -2.74
N GLY A 361 10.03 8.74 -1.60
CA GLY A 361 9.30 9.96 -1.22
C GLY A 361 7.86 10.09 -1.75
N THR A 362 7.21 9.00 -2.18
CA THR A 362 5.83 9.05 -2.73
C THR A 362 4.80 9.66 -1.77
N LEU A 363 4.89 9.31 -0.48
CA LEU A 363 3.97 9.81 0.54
C LEU A 363 4.23 11.28 0.88
N LEU A 364 5.50 11.68 0.98
CA LEU A 364 5.90 13.08 1.17
C LEU A 364 5.47 13.95 -0.01
N MET A 365 5.60 13.42 -1.24
CA MET A 365 5.10 14.04 -2.46
C MET A 365 3.58 14.24 -2.41
N ALA A 366 2.81 13.19 -2.07
CA ALA A 366 1.36 13.28 -1.96
C ALA A 366 0.92 14.27 -0.86
N ALA A 367 1.65 14.33 0.26
CA ALA A 367 1.42 15.32 1.31
C ALA A 367 1.66 16.76 0.81
N ALA A 368 2.76 16.99 0.10
CA ALA A 368 3.08 18.28 -0.50
C ALA A 368 2.02 18.74 -1.52
N GLU A 369 1.56 17.83 -2.38
CA GLU A 369 0.49 18.11 -3.34
C GLU A 369 -0.82 18.46 -2.63
N ARG A 370 -1.18 17.72 -1.57
CA ARG A 370 -2.38 18.02 -0.78
C ARG A 370 -2.31 19.38 -0.09
N ILE A 371 -1.15 19.76 0.43
CA ILE A 371 -0.92 21.11 1.00
C ILE A 371 -1.13 22.20 -0.06
N ARG A 372 -0.62 22.01 -1.29
CA ARG A 372 -0.84 22.96 -2.40
C ARG A 372 -2.29 23.05 -2.83
N ASP A 373 -3.04 21.96 -2.74
CA ASP A 373 -4.46 21.95 -3.05
C ASP A 373 -5.27 22.72 -2.00
N LEU A 374 -4.86 22.68 -0.73
CA LEU A 374 -5.49 23.43 0.36
C LEU A 374 -5.07 24.91 0.41
N ALA A 375 -3.83 25.22 0.02
CA ALA A 375 -3.27 26.59 0.03
C ALA A 375 -2.68 26.98 -1.34
N PRO A 376 -3.48 27.01 -2.43
CA PRO A 376 -2.96 27.18 -3.78
C PRO A 376 -2.34 28.56 -4.04
N GLN A 377 -2.84 29.61 -3.40
CA GLN A 377 -2.32 30.97 -3.59
C GLN A 377 -1.02 31.21 -2.82
N LEU A 378 -0.90 30.66 -1.61
CA LEU A 378 0.29 30.82 -0.77
C LEU A 378 1.45 29.96 -1.26
N THR A 379 1.17 28.77 -1.78
CA THR A 379 2.22 27.86 -2.28
C THR A 379 2.78 28.26 -3.66
N GLU A 380 2.23 29.29 -4.31
CA GLU A 380 2.87 29.97 -5.45
C GLU A 380 3.97 30.96 -5.00
N ASP A 381 3.95 31.38 -3.73
CA ASP A 381 5.02 32.19 -3.14
C ASP A 381 6.29 31.33 -2.95
N GLU A 382 7.42 31.83 -3.46
CA GLU A 382 8.70 31.12 -3.42
C GLU A 382 9.15 30.80 -1.98
N ALA A 383 8.86 31.68 -1.01
CA ALA A 383 9.25 31.47 0.38
C ALA A 383 8.46 30.31 1.03
N VAL A 384 7.15 30.24 0.81
CA VAL A 384 6.30 29.15 1.31
C VAL A 384 6.65 27.84 0.59
N ALA A 385 6.87 27.89 -0.72
CA ALA A 385 7.29 26.72 -1.49
C ALA A 385 8.66 26.19 -1.05
N SER A 386 9.61 27.06 -0.71
CA SER A 386 10.91 26.67 -0.14
C SER A 386 10.73 26.05 1.23
N SER A 387 10.04 26.74 2.13
CA SER A 387 9.74 26.26 3.50
C SER A 387 9.07 24.89 3.51
N LEU A 388 8.15 24.63 2.58
CA LEU A 388 7.51 23.32 2.43
C LEU A 388 8.54 22.19 2.17
N ILE A 389 9.56 22.44 1.34
CA ILE A 389 10.58 21.46 0.97
C ILE A 389 11.68 21.37 2.05
N GLU A 390 12.08 22.50 2.62
CA GLU A 390 13.24 22.60 3.51
C GLU A 390 12.87 22.32 4.97
N GLU A 391 11.73 22.80 5.44
CA GLU A 391 11.37 22.82 6.86
C GLU A 391 10.23 21.88 7.23
N VAL A 392 9.17 21.84 6.40
CA VAL A 392 7.93 21.11 6.72
C VAL A 392 8.08 19.61 6.50
N LEU A 393 8.72 19.19 5.41
CA LEU A 393 8.84 17.79 5.02
C LEU A 393 10.18 17.20 5.46
N SER A 394 10.14 16.06 6.14
CA SER A 394 11.33 15.28 6.48
C SER A 394 11.15 13.80 6.17
N GLY A 395 12.23 13.13 5.81
CA GLY A 395 12.19 11.73 5.38
C GLY A 395 13.49 11.00 5.66
N TYR A 396 13.39 9.73 6.02
CA TYR A 396 14.55 8.90 6.31
C TYR A 396 14.45 7.55 5.62
N ASP A 397 15.54 7.07 5.04
CA ASP A 397 15.63 5.71 4.50
C ASP A 397 17.03 5.15 4.70
N VAL A 398 17.17 3.83 4.70
CA VAL A 398 18.48 3.16 4.82
C VAL A 398 19.23 3.10 3.48
N ASN A 399 18.51 3.27 2.37
CA ASN A 399 18.99 3.12 1.00
C ASN A 399 19.27 4.47 0.34
N LEU A 400 20.54 4.70 -0.05
CA LEU A 400 20.96 5.96 -0.71
C LEU A 400 20.16 6.25 -1.98
N THR A 401 19.91 5.24 -2.82
CA THR A 401 19.19 5.47 -4.08
C THR A 401 17.77 5.92 -3.80
N ALA A 402 17.14 5.39 -2.74
CA ALA A 402 15.81 5.79 -2.30
C ALA A 402 15.81 7.26 -1.81
N THR A 403 16.73 7.63 -0.91
CA THR A 403 16.83 9.00 -0.39
C THR A 403 17.17 10.03 -1.48
N HIS A 404 18.08 9.70 -2.41
CA HIS A 404 18.40 10.57 -3.55
C HIS A 404 17.18 10.79 -4.46
N MET A 405 16.37 9.75 -4.65
CA MET A 405 15.15 9.83 -5.45
C MET A 405 14.03 10.57 -4.73
N ALA A 406 13.90 10.44 -3.41
CA ALA A 406 13.00 11.25 -2.60
C ALA A 406 13.32 12.73 -2.73
N ALA A 407 14.59 13.13 -2.56
CA ALA A 407 15.00 14.52 -2.74
C ALA A 407 14.77 15.02 -4.17
N THR A 408 15.06 14.20 -5.18
CA THR A 408 14.80 14.59 -6.58
C THR A 408 13.30 14.75 -6.84
N THR A 409 12.48 13.84 -6.32
CA THR A 409 11.02 13.85 -6.46
C THR A 409 10.42 15.09 -5.80
N LEU A 410 10.84 15.43 -4.59
CA LEU A 410 10.44 16.66 -3.90
C LEU A 410 10.95 17.92 -4.59
N GLY A 411 12.22 17.98 -5.01
CA GLY A 411 12.74 19.14 -5.73
C GLY A 411 12.03 19.38 -7.07
N LEU A 412 11.60 18.29 -7.73
CA LEU A 412 10.85 18.36 -8.96
C LEU A 412 9.49 19.04 -8.76
N LEU A 413 8.86 18.97 -7.58
CA LEU A 413 7.57 19.63 -7.34
C LEU A 413 7.56 21.12 -7.67
N SER A 414 8.67 21.81 -7.48
CA SER A 414 8.83 23.21 -7.85
C SER A 414 10.24 23.45 -8.38
N PRO A 415 10.51 23.17 -9.68
CA PRO A 415 11.86 23.24 -10.23
C PRO A 415 12.47 24.65 -10.18
N THR A 416 11.62 25.68 -10.08
CA THR A 416 12.03 27.09 -9.96
C THR A 416 12.31 27.52 -8.54
N THR A 417 11.80 26.80 -7.54
CA THR A 417 12.08 27.10 -6.12
C THR A 417 13.53 26.73 -5.81
N ARG A 418 14.27 27.68 -5.26
CA ARG A 418 15.64 27.45 -4.79
C ARG A 418 15.58 26.91 -3.37
N PHE A 419 16.36 25.87 -3.10
CA PHE A 419 16.46 25.29 -1.76
C PHE A 419 17.90 24.85 -1.49
N GLN A 420 18.36 25.11 -0.27
CA GLN A 420 19.69 24.78 0.24
C GLN A 420 19.69 23.42 0.91
N ASN A 421 18.66 23.15 1.71
CA ASN A 421 18.59 21.98 2.58
C ASN A 421 17.31 21.20 2.32
N ILE A 422 17.41 19.90 2.07
CA ILE A 422 16.24 19.02 2.14
C ILE A 422 16.46 18.10 3.33
N LYS A 423 15.49 18.00 4.25
CA LYS A 423 15.52 17.09 5.41
C LYS A 423 15.28 15.63 5.01
N ILE A 424 15.99 15.14 3.99
CA ILE A 424 16.00 13.75 3.55
C ILE A 424 17.33 13.09 3.93
N GLY A 425 17.29 12.19 4.92
CA GLY A 425 18.47 11.56 5.52
C GLY A 425 18.64 10.08 5.18
N ARG A 426 19.89 9.66 4.92
CA ARG A 426 20.25 8.23 4.85
C ARG A 426 20.61 7.71 6.24
N ALA A 427 19.73 6.92 6.85
CA ALA A 427 19.96 6.36 8.19
C ALA A 427 20.75 5.03 8.12
N PHE A 428 21.84 4.90 8.87
CA PHE A 428 22.67 3.70 8.85
C PHE A 428 21.98 2.49 9.49
N LEU A 429 21.89 1.40 8.72
CA LEU A 429 21.47 0.07 9.19
C LEU A 429 22.63 -0.89 9.01
N GLY A 430 23.22 -1.35 10.11
CA GLY A 430 24.40 -2.21 10.06
C GLY A 430 25.23 -2.15 11.33
N VAL A 431 26.49 -2.58 11.22
CA VAL A 431 27.47 -2.53 12.29
C VAL A 431 28.63 -1.66 11.83
N ASP A 432 29.02 -0.69 12.66
CA ASP A 432 30.15 0.20 12.37
C ASP A 432 31.51 -0.49 12.61
N GLU A 433 32.60 0.21 12.27
CA GLU A 433 33.97 -0.30 12.44
C GLU A 433 34.33 -0.60 13.92
N SER A 434 33.68 0.07 14.87
CA SER A 434 33.83 -0.18 16.32
C SER A 434 33.08 -1.43 16.78
N GLY A 435 32.25 -2.01 15.91
CA GLY A 435 31.44 -3.18 16.20
C GLY A 435 30.07 -2.86 16.82
N LYS A 436 29.64 -1.59 16.81
CA LYS A 436 28.37 -1.10 17.34
C LYS A 436 27.28 -1.18 16.28
N ALA A 437 26.11 -1.72 16.66
CA ALA A 437 24.97 -1.90 15.76
C ALA A 437 24.02 -0.69 15.74
N TYR A 438 23.45 -0.42 14.57
CA TYR A 438 22.44 0.61 14.31
C TYR A 438 21.28 0.03 13.50
N LEU A 439 20.07 0.54 13.75
CA LEU A 439 18.81 0.05 13.19
C LEU A 439 18.13 1.04 12.23
N GLY A 440 18.88 1.92 11.58
CA GLY A 440 18.32 2.99 10.74
C GLY A 440 17.53 4.00 11.59
N SER A 441 16.38 4.44 11.08
CA SER A 441 15.51 5.42 11.75
C SER A 441 14.90 4.92 13.07
N LEU A 442 14.86 3.60 13.32
CA LEU A 442 14.42 3.08 14.62
C LEU A 442 15.30 3.54 15.79
N GLU A 443 16.53 3.98 15.52
CA GLU A 443 17.43 4.50 16.55
C GLU A 443 16.86 5.71 17.28
N PHE A 444 16.00 6.52 16.64
CA PHE A 444 15.34 7.70 17.24
C PHE A 444 14.69 7.39 18.60
N LEU A 445 14.28 6.14 18.85
CA LEU A 445 13.69 5.69 20.12
C LEU A 445 14.63 5.73 21.33
N ASP A 446 15.94 5.80 21.12
CA ASP A 446 16.97 5.75 22.16
C ASP A 446 18.04 6.83 21.97
N ARG A 447 18.35 7.18 20.72
CA ARG A 447 19.38 8.17 20.35
C ARG A 447 19.19 8.67 18.93
N GLN A 448 19.94 9.69 18.52
CA GLN A 448 19.93 10.08 17.12
C GLN A 448 20.43 8.95 16.20
N PRO A 449 19.76 8.70 15.06
CA PRO A 449 20.27 7.77 14.07
C PRO A 449 21.59 8.29 13.53
N TRP A 450 22.49 7.37 13.19
CA TRP A 450 23.68 7.75 12.46
C TRP A 450 23.27 8.06 11.01
N LEU A 451 23.22 9.34 10.67
CA LEU A 451 22.99 9.80 9.32
C LEU A 451 24.29 9.73 8.52
N ILE A 452 24.24 9.06 7.38
CA ILE A 452 25.37 8.91 6.47
C ILE A 452 25.36 10.10 5.51
N PRO A 453 26.45 10.89 5.44
CA PRO A 453 26.59 11.96 4.47
C PRO A 453 26.43 11.44 3.04
N TRP A 454 25.90 12.28 2.15
CA TRP A 454 25.74 11.91 0.75
C TRP A 454 27.12 11.89 0.06
N PRO A 455 27.36 11.02 -0.93
CA PRO A 455 28.65 10.96 -1.61
C PRO A 455 28.99 12.29 -2.29
N GLN A 456 30.12 12.90 -1.90
CA GLN A 456 30.64 14.13 -2.50
C GLN A 456 31.70 13.82 -3.56
N ALA A 457 31.66 14.52 -4.70
CA ALA A 457 32.55 14.27 -5.83
C ALA A 457 33.98 14.83 -5.67
N VAL A 458 34.27 15.68 -4.67
CA VAL A 458 35.58 16.36 -4.52
C VAL A 458 35.98 16.55 -3.05
N GLN A 459 37.19 16.11 -2.69
CA GLN A 459 37.86 16.30 -1.38
C GLN A 459 38.26 17.76 -1.04
N ALA A 460 37.67 18.76 -1.69
CA ALA A 460 38.15 20.15 -1.61
C ALA A 460 37.00 21.16 -1.62
N VAL A 461 36.15 21.14 -0.60
CA VAL A 461 35.70 22.34 0.12
C VAL A 461 35.42 21.92 1.56
N THR A 462 36.26 22.34 2.50
CA THR A 462 35.89 22.37 3.92
C THR A 462 34.84 23.45 4.12
N GLN A 463 33.56 23.08 4.02
CA GLN A 463 32.57 23.50 5.02
C GLN A 463 31.62 22.36 5.30
N ILE A 464 31.66 22.01 6.57
CA ILE A 464 30.53 21.65 7.40
C ILE A 464 29.35 22.56 7.03
N ASP A 465 28.34 22.02 6.36
CA ASP A 465 26.99 21.97 6.94
C ASP A 465 26.06 21.07 6.11
N THR A 466 26.01 19.79 6.49
CA THR A 466 24.72 19.15 6.71
C THR A 466 24.63 18.93 8.22
N GLY A 467 24.65 20.01 9.01
CA GLY A 467 24.48 19.98 10.46
C GLY A 467 25.26 18.88 11.18
N GLU A 468 26.47 19.19 11.64
CA GLU A 468 26.94 18.58 12.91
C GLU A 468 26.07 19.01 14.10
N GLU A 469 25.05 19.86 13.90
CA GLU A 469 23.97 20.00 14.86
C GLU A 469 23.17 18.70 14.95
N ILE A 470 23.12 18.20 16.18
CA ILE A 470 22.20 17.17 16.64
C ILE A 470 20.78 17.63 16.24
N VAL A 471 20.29 17.23 15.06
CA VAL A 471 18.89 17.44 14.70
C VAL A 471 18.12 16.42 15.53
N GLU A 472 17.71 16.81 16.73
CA GLU A 472 16.67 16.07 17.43
C GLU A 472 15.46 15.96 16.52
N ALA A 473 14.88 14.77 16.39
CA ALA A 473 13.66 14.61 15.64
C ALA A 473 12.59 15.54 16.23
N GLU A 474 12.23 16.58 15.48
CA GLU A 474 11.19 17.50 15.89
C GLU A 474 9.86 16.73 16.00
N PRO A 475 9.08 16.94 17.06
CA PRO A 475 7.75 16.36 17.17
C PRO A 475 6.90 16.72 15.95
N ALA A 476 6.43 15.70 15.23
CA ALA A 476 5.69 15.86 13.99
C ALA A 476 4.18 16.03 14.22
N ASP A 477 3.56 16.96 13.50
CA ASP A 477 2.09 17.04 13.39
C ASP A 477 1.53 15.82 12.66
N LEU A 478 2.28 15.30 11.67
CA LEU A 478 1.93 14.10 10.92
C LEU A 478 3.13 13.17 10.71
N VAL A 479 3.01 11.92 11.14
CA VAL A 479 3.87 10.82 10.70
C VAL A 479 3.13 10.05 9.60
N ILE A 480 3.59 10.14 8.35
CA ILE A 480 3.00 9.44 7.20
C ILE A 480 3.99 8.42 6.65
N MET A 481 3.63 7.13 6.57
CA MET A 481 4.60 6.08 6.22
C MET A 481 4.02 4.83 5.57
N ASN A 482 4.86 4.14 4.80
CA ASN A 482 4.69 2.74 4.41
C ASN A 482 5.86 1.92 4.98
N PRO A 483 5.78 1.50 6.26
CA PRO A 483 6.90 0.89 6.94
C PRO A 483 7.30 -0.46 6.31
N PRO A 484 8.60 -0.82 6.35
CA PRO A 484 9.07 -2.06 5.75
C PRO A 484 8.44 -3.28 6.42
N PHE A 485 7.70 -4.07 5.64
CA PHE A 485 7.12 -5.34 6.08
C PHE A 485 7.83 -6.53 5.43
N THR A 486 9.08 -6.73 5.83
CA THR A 486 9.88 -7.89 5.42
C THR A 486 9.95 -8.92 6.54
N ARG A 487 9.96 -10.20 6.15
CA ARG A 487 10.21 -11.31 7.10
C ARG A 487 11.64 -11.17 7.62
N ASP A 488 11.84 -11.45 8.91
CA ASP A 488 13.14 -11.37 9.58
C ASP A 488 14.29 -12.01 8.80
N SER A 489 14.07 -13.15 8.13
CA SER A 489 15.10 -13.81 7.32
C SER A 489 15.58 -12.96 6.14
N LEU A 490 14.68 -12.30 5.40
CA LEU A 490 15.03 -11.52 4.21
C LEU A 490 15.73 -10.21 4.58
N ARG A 491 15.38 -9.65 5.74
CA ARG A 491 15.95 -8.40 6.25
C ARG A 491 17.46 -8.51 6.53
N HIS A 492 17.93 -9.69 6.92
CA HIS A 492 19.32 -9.90 7.33
C HIS A 492 20.20 -10.58 6.29
N ASP A 493 19.64 -10.96 5.13
CA ASP A 493 20.40 -11.65 4.07
C ASP A 493 21.58 -10.82 3.52
N GLN A 494 21.56 -9.50 3.73
CA GLN A 494 22.65 -8.59 3.35
C GLN A 494 23.81 -8.52 4.37
N PHE A 495 23.63 -9.08 5.57
CA PHE A 495 24.63 -9.02 6.65
C PHE A 495 25.32 -10.37 6.84
N THR A 496 26.55 -10.34 7.35
CA THR A 496 27.20 -11.55 7.86
C THR A 496 26.47 -12.06 9.11
N ARG A 497 26.64 -13.35 9.45
CA ARG A 497 26.02 -13.95 10.65
C ARG A 497 26.39 -13.23 11.95
N GLU A 498 27.62 -12.70 12.04
CA GLU A 498 28.08 -11.95 13.22
C GLU A 498 27.39 -10.58 13.31
N GLU A 499 27.26 -9.86 12.19
CA GLU A 499 26.54 -8.59 12.12
C GLU A 499 25.04 -8.79 12.41
N GLU A 500 24.41 -9.78 11.79
CA GLU A 500 23.00 -10.15 12.05
C GLU A 500 22.76 -10.38 13.56
N LYS A 501 23.65 -11.12 14.23
CA LYS A 501 23.53 -11.39 15.66
C LYS A 501 23.58 -10.11 16.50
N LYS A 502 24.46 -9.16 16.14
CA LYS A 502 24.56 -7.86 16.82
C LYS A 502 23.34 -6.98 16.58
N ILE A 503 22.85 -6.92 15.35
CA ILE A 503 21.64 -6.18 14.97
C ILE A 503 20.43 -6.73 15.75
N LYS A 504 20.22 -8.05 15.76
CA LYS A 504 19.14 -8.69 16.53
C LYS A 504 19.26 -8.45 18.04
N ALA A 505 20.48 -8.43 18.58
CA ALA A 505 20.70 -8.09 19.98
C ALA A 505 20.32 -6.63 20.29
N ARG A 506 20.66 -5.70 19.39
CA ARG A 506 20.25 -4.29 19.50
C ARG A 506 18.74 -4.13 19.43
N GLU A 507 18.06 -4.80 18.51
CA GLU A 507 16.59 -4.78 18.41
C GLU A 507 15.92 -5.29 19.69
N LYS A 508 16.37 -6.44 20.19
CA LYS A 508 15.85 -7.00 21.44
C LYS A 508 16.04 -6.05 22.62
N THR A 509 17.15 -5.32 22.64
CA THR A 509 17.43 -4.31 23.67
C THR A 509 16.52 -3.10 23.50
N LEU A 510 16.42 -2.57 22.28
CA LEU A 510 15.64 -1.39 21.95
C LEU A 510 14.14 -1.60 22.23
N PHE A 511 13.61 -2.80 21.95
CA PHE A 511 12.20 -3.16 22.16
C PHE A 511 11.94 -3.97 23.42
N SER A 512 12.90 -4.04 24.35
CA SER A 512 12.68 -4.67 25.65
C SER A 512 11.53 -3.99 26.38
N ASN A 513 10.58 -4.78 26.89
CA ASN A 513 9.36 -4.32 27.59
C ASN A 513 8.42 -3.42 26.76
N LYS A 514 8.58 -3.38 25.43
CA LYS A 514 7.65 -2.69 24.53
C LYS A 514 6.65 -3.68 23.94
N PRO A 515 5.41 -3.25 23.58
CA PRO A 515 4.36 -4.13 23.05
C PRO A 515 4.58 -4.48 21.57
N VAL A 516 5.83 -4.74 21.17
CA VAL A 516 6.25 -4.96 19.79
C VAL A 516 6.76 -6.38 19.63
N HIS A 517 6.18 -7.13 18.70
CA HIS A 517 6.69 -8.44 18.31
C HIS A 517 7.65 -8.30 17.11
N LEU A 518 8.93 -8.67 17.31
CA LEU A 518 10.02 -8.46 16.34
C LEU A 518 10.05 -9.45 15.17
N SER A 519 8.98 -10.21 14.93
CA SER A 519 8.90 -11.09 13.75
C SER A 519 8.77 -10.33 12.43
N HIS A 520 8.38 -9.06 12.51
CA HIS A 520 8.26 -8.11 11.41
C HIS A 520 8.41 -6.68 11.94
N ASN A 521 8.85 -5.73 11.10
CA ASN A 521 9.17 -4.38 11.55
C ASN A 521 7.98 -3.41 11.60
N GLY A 522 6.81 -3.76 11.04
CA GLY A 522 5.64 -2.87 11.05
C GLY A 522 5.27 -2.36 12.45
N GLY A 523 5.24 -3.25 13.46
CA GLY A 523 4.97 -2.85 14.84
C GLY A 523 6.07 -1.97 15.47
N ALA A 524 7.34 -2.16 15.08
CA ALA A 524 8.45 -1.34 15.53
C ALA A 524 8.35 0.09 14.99
N PHE A 525 7.96 0.24 13.72
CA PHE A 525 7.74 1.54 13.10
C PHE A 525 6.48 2.24 13.60
N LEU A 526 5.42 1.51 13.94
CA LEU A 526 4.25 2.12 14.62
C LEU A 526 4.60 2.67 16.00
N TYR A 527 5.45 1.97 16.74
CA TYR A 527 5.97 2.47 18.01
C TYR A 527 6.86 3.71 17.82
N LEU A 528 7.70 3.72 16.77
CA LEU A 528 8.47 4.90 16.37
C LEU A 528 7.54 6.07 15.97
N ALA A 529 6.47 5.80 15.24
CA ALA A 529 5.52 6.83 14.82
C ALA A 529 4.84 7.51 16.01
N ASP A 530 4.47 6.76 17.06
CA ASP A 530 3.98 7.37 18.31
C ASP A 530 5.04 8.26 18.98
N PHE A 531 6.29 7.81 18.99
CA PHE A 531 7.40 8.59 19.55
C PHE A 531 7.63 9.91 18.78
N LEU A 532 7.55 9.87 17.45
CA LEU A 532 7.74 11.04 16.58
C LEU A 532 6.52 11.97 16.57
N ALA A 533 5.31 11.43 16.77
CA ALA A 533 4.09 12.21 16.72
C ALA A 533 3.96 13.14 17.95
N ARG A 534 3.57 14.39 17.70
CA ARG A 534 3.28 15.39 18.73
C ARG A 534 2.36 14.86 19.83
N ARG A 535 2.68 15.19 21.08
CA ARG A 535 1.96 14.73 22.29
C ARG A 535 0.57 15.34 22.45
N ASP A 536 0.35 16.51 21.88
CA ASP A 536 -0.87 17.32 21.98
C ASP A 536 -1.83 17.10 20.81
N LYS A 537 -1.30 16.99 19.57
CA LYS A 537 -2.11 16.94 18.34
C LYS A 537 -1.56 16.05 17.23
N GLY A 538 -0.59 15.18 17.53
CA GLY A 538 0.09 14.37 16.52
C GLY A 538 -0.84 13.35 15.83
N THR A 539 -0.61 13.13 14.53
CA THR A 539 -1.37 12.18 13.71
C THR A 539 -0.42 11.12 13.14
N ILE A 540 -0.88 9.87 13.08
CA ILE A 540 -0.17 8.76 12.41
C ILE A 540 -1.03 8.29 11.24
N ALA A 541 -0.44 8.29 10.05
CA ALA A 541 -1.01 7.72 8.84
C ALA A 541 -0.08 6.63 8.31
N ALA A 542 -0.55 5.39 8.24
CA ALA A 542 0.29 4.26 7.87
C ALA A 542 -0.38 3.30 6.89
N ILE A 543 0.41 2.78 5.95
CA ILE A 543 0.03 1.63 5.13
C ILE A 543 0.57 0.38 5.81
N LEU A 544 -0.31 -0.56 6.14
CA LEU A 544 0.04 -1.76 6.88
C LEU A 544 -0.54 -3.00 6.22
N PRO A 545 0.10 -4.17 6.32
CA PRO A 545 -0.53 -5.42 5.96
C PRO A 545 -1.83 -5.63 6.73
N LEU A 546 -2.87 -6.09 6.02
CA LEU A 546 -4.20 -6.34 6.58
C LEU A 546 -4.16 -7.38 7.71
N VAL A 547 -3.21 -8.31 7.66
CA VAL A 547 -2.94 -9.27 8.73
C VAL A 547 -2.61 -8.59 10.07
N GLY A 548 -2.11 -7.34 10.05
CA GLY A 548 -1.84 -6.56 11.26
C GLY A 548 -3.10 -6.27 12.08
N ALA A 549 -4.28 -6.20 11.45
CA ALA A 549 -5.55 -5.98 12.12
C ALA A 549 -6.06 -7.20 12.90
N THR A 550 -5.68 -8.41 12.51
CA THR A 550 -6.32 -9.65 13.02
C THR A 550 -5.36 -10.63 13.68
N ASN A 551 -4.06 -10.57 13.37
CA ASN A 551 -3.08 -11.50 13.91
C ASN A 551 -2.83 -11.27 15.41
N TYR A 552 -2.64 -12.36 16.16
CA TYR A 552 -2.32 -12.32 17.59
C TYR A 552 -1.00 -11.60 17.89
N SER A 553 0.03 -11.81 17.05
CA SER A 553 1.35 -11.18 17.29
C SER A 553 1.35 -9.64 17.21
N THR A 554 0.31 -9.05 16.62
CA THR A 554 0.13 -7.59 16.53
C THR A 554 -0.90 -7.05 17.53
N GLU A 555 -1.54 -7.89 18.34
CA GLU A 555 -2.54 -7.46 19.32
C GLU A 555 -1.98 -6.43 20.32
N GLY A 556 -0.75 -6.67 20.82
CA GLY A 556 -0.10 -5.76 21.75
C GLY A 556 0.06 -4.34 21.20
N ILE A 557 0.53 -4.20 19.96
CA ILE A 557 0.71 -2.87 19.34
C ILE A 557 -0.63 -2.22 18.98
N ARG A 558 -1.66 -3.01 18.63
CA ARG A 558 -3.03 -2.48 18.40
C ARG A 558 -3.60 -1.83 19.66
N LYS A 559 -3.51 -2.54 20.80
CA LYS A 559 -3.96 -2.01 22.10
C LYS A 559 -3.18 -0.78 22.51
N TYR A 560 -1.85 -0.82 22.38
CA TYR A 560 -0.97 0.32 22.65
C TYR A 560 -1.35 1.57 21.84
N LEU A 561 -1.60 1.43 20.54
CA LEU A 561 -2.03 2.56 19.71
C LEU A 561 -3.41 3.06 20.12
N ALA A 562 -4.36 2.17 20.39
CA ALA A 562 -5.71 2.55 20.82
C ALA A 562 -5.73 3.20 22.21
N GLU A 563 -4.75 2.93 23.07
CA GLU A 563 -4.54 3.66 24.33
C GLU A 563 -4.07 5.10 24.05
N HIS A 564 -3.07 5.28 23.19
CA HIS A 564 -2.42 6.58 22.96
C HIS A 564 -3.13 7.49 21.93
N PHE A 565 -3.97 6.92 21.07
CA PHE A 565 -4.64 7.60 19.97
C PHE A 565 -6.11 7.19 19.89
N HIS A 566 -6.93 8.05 19.30
CA HIS A 566 -8.15 7.60 18.65
C HIS A 566 -7.77 6.99 17.31
N ILE A 567 -8.09 5.70 17.12
CA ILE A 567 -8.02 5.09 15.80
C ILE A 567 -9.21 5.63 15.01
N GLU A 568 -8.97 6.64 14.18
CA GLU A 568 -10.03 7.39 13.51
C GLU A 568 -10.60 6.59 12.35
N SER A 569 -9.73 6.12 11.45
CA SER A 569 -10.13 5.45 10.22
C SER A 569 -9.24 4.26 9.88
N ILE A 570 -9.87 3.18 9.40
CA ILE A 570 -9.21 2.03 8.78
C ILE A 570 -9.84 1.80 7.40
N VAL A 571 -9.04 1.93 6.34
CA VAL A 571 -9.50 1.70 4.96
C VAL A 571 -8.87 0.44 4.40
N THR A 572 -9.67 -0.48 3.86
CA THR A 572 -9.19 -1.74 3.27
C THR A 572 -9.74 -1.96 1.87
N SER A 573 -9.10 -2.83 1.08
CA SER A 573 -9.60 -3.22 -0.23
C SER A 573 -10.09 -4.66 -0.25
N HIS A 574 -11.33 -4.84 -0.70
CA HIS A 574 -11.94 -6.14 -1.03
C HIS A 574 -12.08 -6.32 -2.55
N ASP A 575 -11.42 -5.49 -3.36
CA ASP A 575 -11.31 -5.68 -4.81
C ASP A 575 -10.40 -6.89 -5.09
N PRO A 576 -10.91 -8.02 -5.63
CA PRO A 576 -10.10 -9.23 -5.81
C PRO A 576 -8.93 -9.05 -6.78
N GLU A 577 -8.97 -8.02 -7.63
CA GLU A 577 -7.88 -7.68 -8.54
C GLU A 577 -6.81 -6.80 -7.87
N ARG A 578 -7.16 -6.08 -6.80
CA ARG A 578 -6.27 -5.13 -6.12
C ARG A 578 -6.57 -4.98 -4.64
N ILE A 579 -6.28 -6.03 -3.86
CA ILE A 579 -6.43 -6.06 -2.40
C ILE A 579 -5.37 -5.25 -1.62
N PHE A 580 -4.47 -4.57 -2.34
CA PHE A 580 -3.28 -3.90 -1.81
C PHE A 580 -3.17 -2.45 -2.25
N PHE A 581 -2.32 -1.69 -1.57
CA PHE A 581 -2.02 -0.27 -1.76
C PHE A 581 -0.58 -0.01 -2.21
N SER A 582 0.30 -1.00 -2.05
CA SER A 582 1.70 -0.99 -2.49
C SER A 582 1.89 -1.73 -3.83
N GLU A 583 2.96 -1.41 -4.56
CA GLU A 583 3.35 -2.09 -5.79
C GLU A 583 4.00 -3.44 -5.51
N ASN A 584 3.84 -4.39 -6.46
CA ASN A 584 4.50 -5.69 -6.46
C ASN A 584 4.21 -6.57 -5.23
N THR A 585 3.08 -6.34 -4.57
CA THR A 585 2.58 -7.19 -3.48
C THR A 585 1.35 -7.98 -3.93
N THR A 586 1.09 -9.08 -3.24
CA THR A 586 -0.12 -9.90 -3.42
C THR A 586 -0.85 -10.11 -2.11
N ILE A 587 -0.39 -9.46 -1.03
CA ILE A 587 -1.01 -9.54 0.28
C ILE A 587 -1.96 -8.37 0.47
N GLY A 588 -3.05 -8.58 1.21
CA GLY A 588 -3.98 -7.52 1.58
C GLY A 588 -3.30 -6.48 2.45
N GLU A 589 -3.65 -5.22 2.23
CA GLU A 589 -3.16 -4.07 3.00
C GLU A 589 -4.32 -3.20 3.49
N MET A 590 -4.04 -2.37 4.48
CA MET A 590 -4.94 -1.38 5.06
C MET A 590 -4.24 -0.02 5.16
N LEU A 591 -5.02 1.04 5.03
CA LEU A 591 -4.64 2.40 5.44
C LEU A 591 -5.14 2.60 6.86
N LEU A 592 -4.30 3.11 7.74
CA LEU A 592 -4.59 3.37 9.15
C LEU A 592 -4.38 4.85 9.42
N ILE A 593 -5.36 5.51 10.04
CA ILE A 593 -5.28 6.90 10.50
C ILE A 593 -5.57 6.94 12.00
N CYS A 594 -4.63 7.49 12.78
CA CYS A 594 -4.74 7.63 14.23
C CYS A 594 -4.48 9.08 14.61
N ARG A 595 -5.36 9.70 15.42
CA ARG A 595 -5.15 11.06 15.93
C ARG A 595 -4.95 11.06 17.43
N ARG A 596 -4.01 11.88 17.91
CA ARG A 596 -3.75 12.04 19.34
C ARG A 596 -5.04 12.50 20.01
N TRP A 597 -5.42 11.82 21.08
CA TRP A 597 -6.64 12.14 21.81
C TRP A 597 -6.29 12.98 23.04
N PRO A 598 -6.91 14.16 23.22
CA PRO A 598 -6.44 15.17 24.18
C PRO A 598 -6.70 14.83 25.66
N ASP A 599 -7.65 13.96 25.99
CA ASP A 599 -7.96 13.58 27.37
C ASP A 599 -8.60 12.17 27.45
N ASP A 600 -8.08 11.31 28.32
CA ASP A 600 -8.62 9.97 28.63
C ASP A 600 -10.03 10.04 29.24
N GLN A 601 -10.45 11.20 29.78
CA GLN A 601 -11.78 11.41 30.33
C GLN A 601 -12.84 11.70 29.24
N VAL A 602 -12.43 12.13 28.05
CA VAL A 602 -13.37 12.32 26.93
C VAL A 602 -13.51 10.99 26.20
N PRO A 603 -14.71 10.41 26.09
CA PRO A 603 -14.90 9.16 25.35
C PRO A 603 -14.45 9.33 23.90
N LYS A 604 -13.51 8.48 23.48
CA LYS A 604 -13.08 8.38 22.09
C LYS A 604 -14.26 7.95 21.20
N PRO A 605 -14.47 8.58 20.03
CA PRO A 605 -15.50 8.15 19.09
C PRO A 605 -15.25 6.72 18.59
N PRO A 606 -16.28 6.05 18.03
CA PRO A 606 -16.08 4.82 17.28
C PRO A 606 -15.11 5.03 16.10
N THR A 607 -14.42 3.97 15.69
CA THR A 607 -13.53 3.97 14.52
C THR A 607 -14.36 3.82 13.24
N GLU A 608 -14.10 4.65 12.23
CA GLU A 608 -14.67 4.46 10.90
C GLU A 608 -13.90 3.37 10.14
N VAL A 609 -14.58 2.31 9.69
CA VAL A 609 -13.96 1.25 8.89
C VAL A 609 -14.58 1.22 7.51
N SER A 610 -13.79 1.58 6.51
CA SER A 610 -14.19 1.66 5.10
C SER A 610 -13.60 0.50 4.31
N ASN A 611 -14.47 -0.40 3.83
CA ASN A 611 -14.10 -1.54 3.01
C ASN A 611 -14.43 -1.23 1.54
N LEU A 612 -13.40 -1.02 0.72
CA LEU A 612 -13.54 -0.67 -0.69
C LEU A 612 -13.93 -1.90 -1.51
N ALA A 613 -15.00 -1.80 -2.31
CA ALA A 613 -15.36 -2.82 -3.28
C ALA A 613 -14.48 -2.73 -4.55
N VAL A 614 -14.02 -1.51 -4.86
CA VAL A 614 -13.11 -1.20 -5.98
C VAL A 614 -12.01 -0.27 -5.46
N ASN A 615 -10.76 -0.67 -5.64
CA ASN A 615 -9.61 0.09 -5.15
C ASN A 615 -9.17 1.13 -6.21
N PRO A 616 -9.00 2.43 -5.88
CA PRO A 616 -8.81 3.49 -6.88
C PRO A 616 -7.55 3.37 -7.75
N SER A 617 -7.70 3.18 -9.06
CA SER A 617 -6.57 3.01 -10.00
C SER A 617 -5.79 4.29 -10.35
N SER A 618 -6.29 5.47 -9.97
CA SER A 618 -5.66 6.76 -10.28
C SER A 618 -5.75 7.75 -9.12
N PRO A 619 -4.90 8.80 -9.07
CA PRO A 619 -5.00 9.85 -8.06
C PRO A 619 -6.36 10.56 -8.00
N SER A 620 -7.01 10.83 -9.14
CA SER A 620 -8.34 11.45 -9.11
C SER A 620 -9.41 10.51 -8.54
N ALA A 621 -9.35 9.21 -8.87
CA ALA A 621 -10.25 8.23 -8.29
C ALA A 621 -10.01 8.10 -6.78
N ALA A 622 -8.76 8.18 -6.34
CA ALA A 622 -8.39 8.19 -4.92
C ALA A 622 -9.01 9.39 -4.18
N ILE A 623 -8.96 10.59 -4.75
CA ILE A 623 -9.62 11.78 -4.18
C ILE A 623 -11.14 11.61 -4.11
N SER A 624 -11.77 11.14 -5.18
CA SER A 624 -13.21 10.86 -5.17
C SER A 624 -13.58 9.86 -4.07
N VAL A 625 -12.76 8.82 -3.85
CA VAL A 625 -12.95 7.85 -2.77
C VAL A 625 -12.73 8.50 -1.40
N ALA A 626 -11.69 9.31 -1.22
CA ALA A 626 -11.42 10.02 0.03
C ALA A 626 -12.61 10.92 0.45
N HIS A 627 -13.15 11.67 -0.51
CA HIS A 627 -14.34 12.49 -0.26
C HIS A 627 -15.60 11.66 -0.03
N ALA A 628 -15.75 10.52 -0.72
CA ALA A 628 -16.87 9.62 -0.45
C ALA A 628 -16.83 9.03 0.96
N ILE A 629 -15.63 8.76 1.48
CA ILE A 629 -15.40 8.37 2.87
C ILE A 629 -15.76 9.54 3.80
N GLY A 630 -15.12 10.71 3.65
CA GLY A 630 -15.34 11.86 4.52
C GLY A 630 -16.80 12.37 4.56
N ASN A 631 -17.54 12.22 3.45
CA ASN A 631 -18.96 12.59 3.38
C ASN A 631 -19.93 11.45 3.76
N GLY A 632 -19.42 10.26 4.11
CA GLY A 632 -20.24 9.09 4.43
C GLY A 632 -21.04 8.52 3.25
N THR A 633 -20.67 8.85 2.01
CA THR A 633 -21.39 8.44 0.78
C THR A 633 -20.84 7.17 0.13
N LEU A 634 -19.79 6.57 0.71
CA LEU A 634 -19.19 5.32 0.23
C LEU A 634 -20.18 4.14 0.17
N VAL A 635 -21.29 4.20 0.94
CA VAL A 635 -22.29 3.14 1.21
C VAL A 635 -23.01 2.58 -0.05
N SER A 636 -22.69 3.08 -1.24
CA SER A 636 -23.12 2.44 -2.48
C SER A 636 -22.32 1.17 -2.74
N LYS A 637 -23.01 0.03 -2.95
CA LYS A 637 -22.43 -1.29 -3.27
C LYS A 637 -21.43 -1.29 -4.44
N LYS A 638 -21.39 -0.22 -5.24
CA LYS A 638 -20.44 -0.01 -6.33
C LYS A 638 -19.06 0.46 -5.86
N TYR A 639 -18.96 1.16 -4.73
CA TYR A 639 -17.72 1.80 -4.26
C TYR A 639 -17.14 1.10 -3.03
N GLY A 640 -17.99 0.71 -2.08
CA GLY A 640 -17.58 0.05 -0.87
C GLY A 640 -18.66 0.08 0.20
N THR A 641 -18.25 -0.12 1.44
CA THR A 641 -19.10 0.00 2.62
C THR A 641 -18.33 0.71 3.71
N THR A 642 -19.05 1.42 4.57
CA THR A 642 -18.50 2.03 5.78
C THR A 642 -19.28 1.52 6.98
N GLN A 643 -18.59 1.26 8.09
CA GLN A 643 -19.20 0.92 9.36
C GLN A 643 -18.46 1.58 10.52
N MET A 644 -19.20 2.00 11.55
CA MET A 644 -18.63 2.52 12.79
C MET A 644 -18.36 1.37 13.75
N TRP A 645 -17.10 1.14 14.08
CA TRP A 645 -16.68 0.07 14.99
C TRP A 645 -16.50 0.60 16.41
N PRO A 646 -17.14 -0.01 17.43
CA PRO A 646 -17.09 0.49 18.81
C PRO A 646 -15.67 0.64 19.34
N GLU A 647 -15.41 1.77 20.00
CA GLU A 647 -14.10 2.04 20.61
C GLU A 647 -13.69 0.96 21.62
N SER A 648 -14.64 0.45 22.41
CA SER A 648 -14.38 -0.61 23.39
C SER A 648 -13.82 -1.88 22.75
N ARG A 649 -14.14 -2.15 21.48
CA ARG A 649 -13.55 -3.27 20.71
C ARG A 649 -12.16 -2.93 20.21
N ILE A 650 -11.99 -1.74 19.65
CA ILE A 650 -10.72 -1.22 19.13
C ILE A 650 -9.64 -1.21 20.22
N SER A 651 -9.98 -0.73 21.42
CA SER A 651 -9.10 -0.70 22.60
C SER A 651 -8.80 -2.09 23.16
N ASN A 652 -9.65 -3.08 22.90
CA ASN A 652 -9.36 -4.49 23.15
C ASN A 652 -8.59 -5.17 22.00
N GLY A 653 -8.16 -4.43 20.99
CA GLY A 653 -7.41 -4.95 19.84
C GLY A 653 -8.26 -5.73 18.83
N ASP A 654 -9.59 -5.62 18.88
CA ASP A 654 -10.52 -6.21 17.92
C ASP A 654 -10.80 -5.22 16.77
N TRP A 655 -9.96 -5.31 15.73
CA TRP A 655 -10.15 -4.55 14.47
C TRP A 655 -10.86 -5.41 13.41
N GLY A 656 -11.70 -6.37 13.83
CA GLY A 656 -12.33 -7.38 12.97
C GLY A 656 -13.30 -6.85 11.91
N ALA A 657 -13.69 -5.58 11.99
CA ALA A 657 -14.50 -4.89 10.97
C ALA A 657 -13.90 -4.91 9.55
N VAL A 658 -12.62 -5.22 9.41
CA VAL A 658 -11.93 -5.30 8.12
C VAL A 658 -12.17 -6.62 7.36
N GLN A 659 -12.83 -7.59 8.00
CA GLN A 659 -12.85 -8.98 7.55
C GLN A 659 -13.73 -9.22 6.32
N PHE A 660 -14.76 -8.42 6.14
CA PHE A 660 -15.74 -8.57 5.07
C PHE A 660 -16.10 -7.21 4.48
N LEU A 661 -16.39 -7.18 3.17
CA LEU A 661 -17.05 -6.06 2.54
C LEU A 661 -18.44 -5.86 3.15
N SER A 662 -19.15 -6.92 3.55
CA SER A 662 -20.46 -6.82 4.21
C SER A 662 -20.37 -6.39 5.68
N PRO A 663 -20.90 -5.21 6.06
CA PRO A 663 -21.00 -4.80 7.47
C PRO A 663 -21.90 -5.74 8.28
N TYR A 664 -22.91 -6.32 7.63
CA TYR A 664 -23.80 -7.29 8.26
C TYR A 664 -23.03 -8.53 8.75
N LEU A 665 -22.13 -9.08 7.93
CA LEU A 665 -21.31 -10.23 8.33
C LEU A 665 -20.37 -9.87 9.49
N CYS A 666 -19.74 -8.69 9.45
CA CYS A 666 -18.89 -8.19 10.53
C CYS A 666 -19.68 -8.08 11.85
N SER A 667 -20.84 -7.44 11.82
CA SER A 667 -21.73 -7.28 12.97
C SER A 667 -22.20 -8.62 13.53
N LYS A 668 -22.62 -9.56 12.67
CA LYS A 668 -23.06 -10.90 13.14
C LYS A 668 -21.93 -11.69 13.76
N PHE A 669 -20.72 -11.60 13.22
CA PHE A 669 -19.58 -12.25 13.86
C PHE A 669 -19.22 -11.59 15.21
N ALA A 670 -19.33 -10.27 15.31
CA ALA A 670 -19.14 -9.52 16.55
C ALA A 670 -20.14 -9.93 17.65
N SER A 671 -21.43 -10.06 17.32
CA SER A 671 -22.47 -10.60 18.22
C SER A 671 -22.17 -12.03 18.67
N LEU A 672 -21.63 -12.87 17.77
CA LEU A 672 -21.25 -14.24 18.10
C LEU A 672 -20.09 -14.29 19.11
N LYS A 673 -19.10 -13.39 18.98
CA LYS A 673 -18.01 -13.23 19.95
C LYS A 673 -18.51 -12.80 21.34
N GLU A 674 -19.64 -12.11 21.42
CA GLU A 674 -20.30 -11.70 22.67
C GLU A 674 -21.29 -12.74 23.22
N HIS A 675 -21.36 -13.93 22.62
CA HIS A 675 -22.27 -15.01 22.99
C HIS A 675 -23.77 -14.65 22.87
N GLU A 676 -24.13 -13.67 22.04
CA GLU A 676 -25.51 -13.19 21.93
C GLU A 676 -26.46 -14.23 21.31
N PHE A 677 -25.95 -15.10 20.43
CA PHE A 677 -26.78 -16.10 19.74
C PHE A 677 -26.90 -17.41 20.51
N PHE A 678 -25.78 -17.92 21.02
CA PHE A 678 -25.70 -19.15 21.80
C PHE A 678 -24.38 -19.15 22.60
N PRO A 679 -24.32 -19.90 23.72
CA PRO A 679 -23.06 -20.14 24.42
C PRO A 679 -22.04 -20.79 23.48
N CYS A 680 -20.90 -20.14 23.29
CA CYS A 680 -19.85 -20.62 22.41
C CYS A 680 -18.50 -20.58 23.12
N ILE A 681 -17.56 -21.43 22.72
CA ILE A 681 -16.23 -21.53 23.31
C ILE A 681 -15.18 -21.70 22.23
N PRO A 682 -13.93 -21.26 22.46
CA PRO A 682 -12.83 -21.60 21.58
C PRO A 682 -12.66 -23.12 21.48
N LEU A 683 -12.45 -23.62 20.26
CA LEU A 683 -12.29 -25.05 19.98
C LEU A 683 -11.19 -25.72 20.83
N SER A 684 -10.14 -24.96 21.17
CA SER A 684 -9.05 -25.40 22.04
C SER A 684 -9.47 -25.76 23.48
N ARG A 685 -10.65 -25.34 23.93
CA ARG A 685 -11.18 -25.69 25.26
C ARG A 685 -11.61 -27.16 25.36
N ILE A 686 -12.02 -27.78 24.25
CA ILE A 686 -12.51 -29.17 24.24
C ILE A 686 -11.66 -30.10 23.36
N SER A 687 -10.69 -29.56 22.62
CA SER A 687 -9.85 -30.31 21.70
C SER A 687 -8.39 -29.84 21.68
N GLU A 688 -7.48 -30.77 21.39
CA GLU A 688 -6.10 -30.47 21.06
C GLU A 688 -5.93 -30.41 19.53
N ILE A 689 -5.47 -29.26 19.02
CA ILE A 689 -5.17 -29.07 17.61
C ILE A 689 -3.75 -29.54 17.31
N GLY A 690 -3.64 -30.61 16.53
CA GLY A 690 -2.40 -31.24 16.11
C GLY A 690 -1.63 -30.44 15.04
N PRO A 691 -0.36 -30.79 14.80
CA PRO A 691 0.49 -30.10 13.83
C PRO A 691 0.06 -30.40 12.40
N HIS A 692 0.34 -29.45 11.51
CA HIS A 692 0.13 -29.56 10.08
C HIS A 692 1.34 -28.98 9.31
N GLY A 693 1.26 -28.94 7.98
CA GLY A 693 2.22 -28.24 7.14
C GLY A 693 3.66 -28.80 7.22
N ARG A 694 4.63 -27.88 7.36
CA ARG A 694 6.06 -28.22 7.33
C ARG A 694 6.47 -29.16 8.46
N ARG A 695 5.87 -29.03 9.66
CA ARG A 695 6.16 -29.92 10.81
C ARG A 695 5.93 -31.39 10.45
N ILE A 696 4.81 -31.70 9.79
CA ILE A 696 4.49 -33.05 9.33
C ILE A 696 5.44 -33.49 8.21
N ARG A 697 5.74 -32.61 7.26
CA ARG A 697 6.66 -32.90 6.14
C ARG A 697 8.11 -33.08 6.58
N ASP A 698 8.52 -32.54 7.72
CA ASP A 698 9.86 -32.72 8.27
C ASP A 698 10.00 -34.09 8.96
N ALA A 699 8.90 -34.67 9.44
CA ALA A 699 8.87 -35.97 10.12
C ALA A 699 8.60 -37.15 9.16
N PHE A 700 7.74 -36.95 8.17
CA PHE A 700 7.23 -38.02 7.30
C PHE A 700 7.50 -37.77 5.81
N SER A 701 7.58 -38.86 5.05
CA SER A 701 7.52 -38.91 3.58
C SER A 701 6.28 -39.68 3.14
N LYS A 702 5.77 -39.39 1.94
CA LYS A 702 4.73 -40.21 1.31
C LYS A 702 5.27 -41.59 0.96
N SER A 703 4.43 -42.60 1.04
CA SER A 703 4.72 -43.99 0.69
C SER A 703 3.52 -44.62 -0.01
N ASP A 704 3.79 -45.54 -0.94
CA ASP A 704 2.76 -46.35 -1.60
C ASP A 704 2.40 -47.59 -0.77
N MET A 705 3.32 -48.03 0.09
CA MET A 705 3.15 -49.19 0.97
C MET A 705 3.07 -48.78 2.44
N PRO A 706 2.30 -49.50 3.29
CA PRO A 706 2.27 -49.25 4.72
C PRO A 706 3.63 -49.52 5.36
N ASP A 707 3.99 -48.71 6.35
CA ASP A 707 5.10 -49.04 7.25
C ASP A 707 4.66 -50.07 8.30
N ASP A 708 5.60 -50.52 9.14
CA ASP A 708 5.34 -51.51 10.20
C ASP A 708 4.24 -51.06 11.19
N GLN A 709 3.95 -49.76 11.26
CA GLN A 709 2.92 -49.19 12.12
C GLN A 709 1.63 -48.83 11.37
N GLY A 710 1.54 -49.14 10.07
CA GLY A 710 0.39 -48.87 9.22
C GLY A 710 0.04 -47.38 9.14
N ARG A 711 1.01 -46.47 9.22
CA ARG A 711 0.74 -45.02 9.27
C ARG A 711 0.12 -44.52 7.97
N ILE A 712 -0.93 -43.72 8.11
CA ILE A 712 -1.77 -43.19 7.01
C ILE A 712 -2.00 -41.69 7.17
N ALA A 713 -2.25 -41.00 6.06
CA ALA A 713 -2.53 -39.58 6.03
C ALA A 713 -3.58 -39.18 4.99
N LEU A 714 -4.27 -38.07 5.27
CA LEU A 714 -4.88 -37.23 4.23
C LEU A 714 -3.85 -36.16 3.85
N TRP A 715 -3.03 -36.42 2.84
CA TRP A 715 -1.88 -35.59 2.51
C TRP A 715 -2.22 -34.41 1.60
N HIS A 716 -3.18 -34.58 0.69
CA HIS A 716 -3.57 -33.56 -0.28
C HIS A 716 -4.86 -32.83 0.17
N HIS A 717 -5.00 -31.58 -0.28
CA HIS A 717 -6.24 -30.82 -0.20
C HIS A 717 -6.70 -30.52 -1.63
N ASP A 718 -7.35 -31.51 -2.24
CA ASP A 718 -7.90 -31.45 -3.58
C ASP A 718 -9.41 -31.26 -3.47
N THR A 719 -9.90 -30.08 -3.84
CA THR A 719 -11.33 -29.73 -3.76
C THR A 719 -12.20 -30.59 -4.67
N GLY A 720 -11.61 -31.25 -5.67
CA GLY A 720 -12.28 -32.28 -6.48
C GLY A 720 -12.47 -33.59 -5.73
N ARG A 721 -11.65 -33.89 -4.71
CA ARG A 721 -11.73 -35.11 -3.88
C ARG A 721 -12.45 -34.89 -2.55
N THR A 722 -12.34 -33.70 -1.94
CA THR A 722 -12.96 -33.38 -0.65
C THR A 722 -14.27 -32.60 -0.85
N GLN A 723 -15.25 -33.29 -1.46
CA GLN A 723 -16.57 -32.73 -1.80
C GLN A 723 -17.64 -32.95 -0.72
N THR A 724 -17.41 -33.87 0.21
CA THR A 724 -18.37 -34.30 1.25
C THR A 724 -17.73 -34.18 2.64
N MET A 725 -18.53 -34.15 3.70
CA MET A 725 -17.99 -34.12 5.08
C MET A 725 -17.25 -35.41 5.47
N THR A 726 -17.48 -36.51 4.75
CA THR A 726 -16.80 -37.79 4.95
C THR A 726 -15.61 -37.94 4.00
N ALA A 727 -14.40 -37.85 4.54
CA ALA A 727 -13.17 -38.02 3.76
C ALA A 727 -12.55 -39.42 3.92
N LYS A 728 -11.69 -39.78 2.97
CA LYS A 728 -10.78 -40.94 3.06
C LYS A 728 -9.34 -40.45 3.08
N TRP A 729 -8.46 -41.22 3.72
CA TRP A 729 -7.02 -41.01 3.62
C TRP A 729 -6.56 -41.32 2.18
N ASP A 730 -5.42 -40.76 1.76
CA ASP A 730 -4.96 -40.80 0.37
C ASP A 730 -3.52 -41.31 0.19
N THR A 731 -2.78 -41.55 1.27
CA THR A 731 -1.41 -42.06 1.21
C THR A 731 -0.99 -42.79 2.49
N HIS A 732 -0.03 -43.70 2.36
CA HIS A 732 0.74 -44.22 3.48
C HIS A 732 1.92 -43.30 3.81
N LEU A 733 2.42 -43.40 5.04
CA LEU A 733 3.56 -42.61 5.50
C LEU A 733 4.76 -43.49 5.84
N SER A 734 5.95 -42.99 5.54
CA SER A 734 7.22 -43.51 6.04
C SER A 734 7.95 -42.46 6.86
N VAL A 735 8.66 -42.90 7.89
CA VAL A 735 9.42 -42.02 8.79
C VAL A 735 10.73 -41.61 8.13
N LYS A 736 11.03 -40.32 8.13
CA LYS A 736 12.32 -39.83 7.62
C LYS A 736 13.48 -40.24 8.53
N SER A 737 14.64 -40.52 7.93
CA SER A 737 15.85 -40.89 8.67
C SER A 737 16.19 -39.87 9.76
N GLY A 738 16.45 -40.35 10.98
CA GLY A 738 16.75 -39.51 12.15
C GLY A 738 15.56 -38.73 12.75
N LYS A 739 14.32 -38.99 12.30
CA LYS A 739 13.11 -38.26 12.74
C LYS A 739 12.08 -39.11 13.48
N ALA A 740 12.42 -40.33 13.90
CA ALA A 740 11.51 -41.25 14.61
C ALA A 740 10.82 -40.61 15.82
N HIS A 741 11.57 -39.90 16.67
CA HIS A 741 10.99 -39.19 17.83
C HIS A 741 9.93 -38.15 17.45
N LEU A 742 10.17 -37.38 16.37
CA LEU A 742 9.20 -36.39 15.87
C LEU A 742 7.98 -37.08 15.25
N ALA A 743 8.20 -38.15 14.48
CA ALA A 743 7.14 -38.95 13.90
C ALA A 743 6.22 -39.55 14.98
N ASP A 744 6.77 -40.16 16.03
CA ASP A 744 5.99 -40.71 17.13
C ASP A 744 5.22 -39.62 17.89
N LYS A 745 5.84 -38.46 18.13
CA LYS A 745 5.19 -37.31 18.76
C LYS A 745 3.98 -36.84 17.94
N TYR A 746 4.10 -36.72 16.63
CA TYR A 746 3.04 -36.22 15.77
C TYR A 746 1.97 -37.28 15.48
N TRP A 747 2.36 -38.56 15.40
CA TRP A 747 1.43 -39.68 15.22
C TRP A 747 0.48 -39.85 16.40
N LYS A 748 0.91 -39.52 17.63
CA LYS A 748 0.04 -39.48 18.83
C LYS A 748 -1.05 -38.39 18.75
N GLN A 749 -0.88 -37.39 17.90
CA GLN A 749 -1.82 -36.27 17.72
C GLN A 749 -2.77 -36.47 16.54
N ARG A 750 -2.81 -37.67 15.95
CA ARG A 750 -3.75 -38.01 14.86
C ARG A 750 -5.22 -37.92 15.33
N SER A 751 -6.12 -37.57 14.42
CA SER A 751 -7.55 -37.50 14.68
C SER A 751 -8.38 -37.87 13.45
N ARG A 752 -9.67 -38.16 13.67
CA ARG A 752 -10.67 -38.36 12.62
C ARG A 752 -11.20 -37.04 12.08
N LEU A 753 -11.37 -36.03 12.93
CA LEU A 753 -11.82 -34.69 12.54
C LEU A 753 -10.61 -33.84 12.13
N LEU A 754 -10.68 -33.25 10.95
CA LEU A 754 -9.60 -32.44 10.38
C LEU A 754 -10.11 -31.07 9.93
N LEU A 755 -9.32 -30.03 10.20
CA LEU A 755 -9.57 -28.64 9.79
C LEU A 755 -8.57 -28.18 8.72
N PRO A 756 -8.95 -27.35 7.75
CA PRO A 756 -8.07 -26.93 6.69
C PRO A 756 -6.97 -26.01 7.22
N GLN A 757 -5.71 -26.26 6.82
CA GLN A 757 -4.62 -25.30 7.05
C GLN A 757 -4.78 -24.06 6.16
N LYS A 758 -5.21 -24.27 4.92
CA LYS A 758 -5.37 -23.22 3.90
C LYS A 758 -6.34 -23.66 2.82
N MET A 759 -7.07 -22.72 2.25
CA MET A 759 -8.14 -23.03 1.30
C MET A 759 -8.45 -21.87 0.38
N ARG A 760 -8.78 -22.17 -0.88
CA ARG A 760 -9.28 -21.19 -1.86
C ARG A 760 -10.79 -21.10 -1.69
N LEU A 761 -11.29 -19.97 -1.21
CA LEU A 761 -12.70 -19.84 -0.84
C LEU A 761 -13.64 -19.99 -2.04
N ASN A 762 -13.19 -19.61 -3.24
CA ASN A 762 -13.99 -19.71 -4.46
C ASN A 762 -14.18 -21.15 -4.97
N THR A 763 -13.39 -22.11 -4.50
CA THR A 763 -13.48 -23.52 -4.95
C THR A 763 -13.67 -24.50 -3.80
N VAL A 764 -13.48 -24.09 -2.55
CA VAL A 764 -13.62 -24.96 -1.39
C VAL A 764 -15.09 -25.34 -1.19
N ARG A 765 -15.32 -26.61 -0.86
CA ARG A 765 -16.65 -27.19 -0.62
C ARG A 765 -16.85 -27.55 0.84
N THR A 766 -15.79 -27.97 1.52
CA THR A 766 -15.82 -28.44 2.92
C THR A 766 -14.82 -27.67 3.76
N LEU A 767 -15.25 -27.23 4.94
CA LEU A 767 -14.43 -26.49 5.92
C LEU A 767 -14.01 -27.37 7.10
N SER A 768 -14.55 -28.58 7.17
CA SER A 768 -14.15 -29.62 8.10
C SER A 768 -14.49 -30.96 7.46
N VAL A 769 -13.64 -31.96 7.68
CA VAL A 769 -13.90 -33.33 7.23
C VAL A 769 -13.66 -34.33 8.35
N ARG A 770 -14.39 -35.44 8.31
CA ARG A 770 -14.25 -36.55 9.23
C ARG A 770 -13.90 -37.84 8.49
N LEU A 771 -12.92 -38.58 9.00
CA LEU A 771 -12.49 -39.87 8.47
C LEU A 771 -12.97 -41.03 9.36
N SER A 772 -13.03 -42.24 8.78
CA SER A 772 -13.34 -43.47 9.53
C SER A 772 -12.22 -43.90 10.48
N SER A 773 -10.97 -43.48 10.21
CA SER A 773 -9.78 -43.82 10.99
C SER A 773 -8.98 -42.55 11.33
N PRO A 774 -8.34 -42.47 12.51
CA PRO A 774 -7.51 -41.32 12.87
C PRO A 774 -6.27 -41.19 11.97
N VAL A 775 -6.00 -39.98 11.48
CA VAL A 775 -4.86 -39.70 10.59
C VAL A 775 -4.09 -38.46 11.02
N VAL A 776 -2.86 -38.34 10.54
CA VAL A 776 -2.15 -37.05 10.46
C VAL A 776 -2.34 -36.44 9.08
N SER A 777 -2.08 -35.14 8.93
CA SER A 777 -2.21 -34.48 7.63
C SER A 777 -1.20 -33.36 7.43
N SER A 778 -0.75 -33.18 6.19
CA SER A 778 0.14 -32.06 5.83
C SER A 778 -0.61 -30.79 5.45
N GLN A 779 -1.89 -30.88 5.06
CA GLN A 779 -2.71 -29.74 4.60
C GLN A 779 -3.92 -29.49 5.51
N TRP A 780 -4.17 -30.41 6.45
CA TRP A 780 -5.22 -30.30 7.44
C TRP A 780 -4.63 -30.47 8.83
N ALA A 781 -5.21 -29.80 9.82
CA ALA A 781 -4.86 -29.93 11.22
C ALA A 781 -5.78 -30.96 11.88
N PRO A 782 -5.24 -32.02 12.51
CA PRO A 782 -6.05 -32.93 13.31
C PRO A 782 -6.64 -32.24 14.53
N CYS A 783 -7.93 -32.45 14.80
CA CYS A 783 -8.62 -31.93 15.97
C CYS A 783 -8.99 -33.08 16.91
N ARG A 784 -8.26 -33.25 18.02
CA ARG A 784 -8.37 -34.43 18.91
C ARG A 784 -9.10 -34.07 20.19
N PHE A 785 -10.26 -34.66 20.44
CA PHE A 785 -10.99 -34.48 21.70
C PHE A 785 -10.45 -35.42 22.79
N SER A 786 -10.49 -34.97 24.05
CA SER A 786 -9.95 -35.72 25.20
C SER A 786 -11.01 -36.49 25.99
N ILE A 787 -12.15 -36.79 25.37
CA ILE A 787 -13.26 -37.56 25.95
C ILE A 787 -13.27 -39.02 25.46
N SER A 788 -13.97 -39.90 26.19
CA SER A 788 -14.12 -41.32 25.84
C SER A 788 -15.17 -41.56 24.76
N GLU A 789 -15.00 -42.61 23.97
CA GLU A 789 -16.07 -43.09 23.08
C GLU A 789 -17.26 -43.64 23.90
N PRO A 790 -18.51 -43.51 23.42
CA PRO A 790 -18.94 -43.04 22.09
C PRO A 790 -19.07 -41.53 21.94
N ASP A 791 -19.01 -40.76 23.04
CA ASP A 791 -19.28 -39.32 23.06
C ASP A 791 -18.35 -38.54 22.12
N THR A 792 -17.09 -38.98 22.01
CA THR A 792 -16.11 -38.44 21.05
C THR A 792 -16.59 -38.51 19.60
N VAL A 793 -17.23 -39.61 19.19
CA VAL A 793 -17.70 -39.79 17.81
C VAL A 793 -18.84 -38.82 17.52
N SER A 794 -19.79 -38.70 18.44
CA SER A 794 -20.92 -37.76 18.31
C SER A 794 -20.43 -36.32 18.28
N LEU A 795 -19.48 -35.96 19.14
CA LEU A 795 -18.91 -34.62 19.18
C LEU A 795 -18.11 -34.27 17.92
N GLU A 796 -17.30 -35.21 17.40
CA GLU A 796 -16.60 -35.04 16.12
C GLU A 796 -17.60 -34.76 14.97
N LYS A 797 -18.70 -35.52 14.91
CA LYS A 797 -19.75 -35.36 13.89
C LYS A 797 -20.46 -34.02 14.04
N ALA A 798 -20.87 -33.67 15.26
CA ALA A 798 -21.54 -32.42 15.57
C ALA A 798 -20.69 -31.20 15.20
N CYS A 799 -19.40 -31.21 15.59
CA CYS A 799 -18.45 -30.16 15.19
C CYS A 799 -18.27 -30.11 13.67
N CYS A 800 -18.20 -31.26 13.00
CA CYS A 800 -18.06 -31.31 11.55
C CYS A 800 -19.27 -30.70 10.82
N VAL A 801 -20.50 -30.95 11.31
CA VAL A 801 -21.73 -30.33 10.79
C VAL A 801 -21.72 -28.83 11.02
N PHE A 802 -21.49 -28.41 12.28
CA PHE A 802 -21.47 -26.98 12.62
C PHE A 802 -20.46 -26.21 11.77
N LEU A 803 -19.21 -26.68 11.67
CA LEU A 803 -18.16 -25.99 10.90
C LEU A 803 -18.44 -25.94 9.39
N ASN A 804 -19.30 -26.83 8.88
CA ASN A 804 -19.77 -26.79 7.50
C ASN A 804 -21.12 -26.07 7.35
N SER A 805 -21.78 -25.58 8.40
CA SER A 805 -22.96 -24.70 8.24
C SER A 805 -22.52 -23.27 7.91
N SER A 806 -23.45 -22.41 7.49
CA SER A 806 -23.22 -21.00 7.20
C SER A 806 -22.73 -20.22 8.43
N ILE A 807 -23.23 -20.57 9.62
CA ILE A 807 -22.72 -20.00 10.88
C ILE A 807 -21.31 -20.49 11.18
N GLY A 808 -21.01 -21.77 10.94
CA GLY A 808 -19.62 -22.28 11.05
C GLY A 808 -18.66 -21.58 10.09
N VAL A 809 -19.09 -21.36 8.84
CA VAL A 809 -18.33 -20.59 7.84
C VAL A 809 -18.04 -19.19 8.37
N LEU A 810 -19.05 -18.51 8.93
CA LEU A 810 -18.89 -17.19 9.54
C LEU A 810 -17.86 -17.21 10.67
N THR A 811 -17.89 -18.20 11.57
CA THR A 811 -16.92 -18.29 12.67
C THR A 811 -15.48 -18.47 12.17
N LEU A 812 -15.29 -19.29 11.13
CA LEU A 812 -13.98 -19.56 10.58
C LEU A 812 -13.40 -18.36 9.83
N LEU A 813 -14.25 -17.64 9.09
CA LEU A 813 -13.81 -16.51 8.28
C LEU A 813 -13.76 -15.20 9.08
N GLY A 814 -14.56 -15.04 10.13
CA GLY A 814 -14.70 -13.79 10.88
C GLY A 814 -13.47 -13.37 11.69
N ASP A 815 -12.58 -14.31 12.03
CA ASP A 815 -11.32 -14.02 12.75
C ASP A 815 -10.08 -14.44 11.97
N ARG A 816 -10.22 -14.71 10.66
CA ARG A 816 -9.12 -15.27 9.87
C ARG A 816 -7.94 -14.29 9.78
N THR A 817 -6.74 -14.85 9.74
CA THR A 817 -5.52 -14.12 9.40
C THR A 817 -5.57 -13.69 7.93
N ASN A 818 -5.76 -12.40 7.68
CA ASN A 818 -5.96 -11.86 6.33
C ASN A 818 -4.64 -11.51 5.64
N THR A 819 -3.94 -12.52 5.13
CA THR A 819 -2.85 -12.27 4.17
C THR A 819 -3.39 -12.16 2.75
N ILE A 820 -4.25 -13.09 2.32
CA ILE A 820 -4.99 -13.01 1.05
C ILE A 820 -6.43 -13.37 1.39
N PRO A 821 -7.39 -12.42 1.38
CA PRO A 821 -8.74 -12.66 1.88
C PRO A 821 -9.44 -13.88 1.25
N SER A 822 -9.19 -14.15 -0.04
CA SER A 822 -9.76 -15.30 -0.77
C SER A 822 -8.97 -16.60 -0.67
N TYR A 823 -7.78 -16.54 -0.08
CA TYR A 823 -6.93 -17.70 0.16
C TYR A 823 -6.37 -17.70 1.59
N PRO A 824 -7.25 -17.74 2.61
CA PRO A 824 -6.80 -17.69 4.00
C PRO A 824 -5.92 -18.89 4.34
N GLN A 825 -4.91 -18.62 5.16
CA GLN A 825 -4.05 -19.62 5.78
C GLN A 825 -4.18 -19.47 7.29
N PHE A 826 -4.60 -20.55 7.94
CA PHE A 826 -4.84 -20.60 9.38
C PHE A 826 -3.58 -21.04 10.10
N SER A 827 -3.13 -20.20 11.03
CA SER A 827 -2.12 -20.58 12.02
C SER A 827 -2.71 -21.61 12.99
N LEU A 828 -1.87 -22.24 13.81
CA LEU A 828 -2.39 -23.11 14.89
C LEU A 828 -3.18 -22.30 15.92
N ASP A 829 -2.83 -21.03 16.14
CA ASP A 829 -3.52 -20.18 17.10
C ASP A 829 -4.89 -19.77 16.55
N ASP A 830 -4.99 -19.49 15.24
CA ASP A 830 -6.27 -19.23 14.56
C ASP A 830 -7.20 -20.44 14.70
N LEU A 831 -6.70 -21.66 14.45
CA LEU A 831 -7.51 -22.87 14.58
C LEU A 831 -7.95 -23.15 16.03
N ARG A 832 -7.16 -22.70 17.00
CA ARG A 832 -7.48 -22.84 18.43
C ARG A 832 -8.52 -21.83 18.91
N SER A 833 -8.60 -20.66 18.25
CA SER A 833 -9.53 -19.58 18.58
C SER A 833 -10.89 -19.71 17.90
N ILE A 834 -11.05 -20.59 16.89
CA ILE A 834 -12.34 -20.85 16.23
C ILE A 834 -13.42 -21.09 17.29
N LEU A 835 -14.50 -20.30 17.22
CA LEU A 835 -15.65 -20.42 18.11
C LEU A 835 -16.57 -21.54 17.62
N ILE A 836 -16.93 -22.41 18.55
CA ILE A 836 -17.89 -23.51 18.35
C ILE A 836 -18.95 -23.48 19.46
N PRO A 837 -20.12 -24.11 19.29
CA PRO A 837 -21.11 -24.20 20.34
C PRO A 837 -20.51 -24.85 21.59
N ASP A 838 -20.82 -24.29 22.76
CA ASP A 838 -20.52 -24.94 24.03
C ASP A 838 -21.53 -26.06 24.26
N PHE A 839 -21.24 -27.23 23.70
CA PHE A 839 -22.07 -28.42 23.84
C PHE A 839 -22.27 -28.84 25.30
N THR A 840 -21.40 -28.41 26.23
CA THR A 840 -21.57 -28.69 27.66
C THR A 840 -22.60 -27.76 28.30
N ALA A 841 -22.62 -26.49 27.90
CA ALA A 841 -23.61 -25.51 28.37
C ALA A 841 -24.98 -25.68 27.71
N ILE A 842 -25.01 -26.06 26.43
CA ILE A 842 -26.24 -26.23 25.64
C ILE A 842 -26.93 -27.56 25.97
N GLY A 843 -26.16 -28.61 26.24
CA GLY A 843 -26.65 -29.94 26.61
C GLY A 843 -26.36 -31.03 25.58
N SER A 844 -26.37 -32.28 26.04
CA SER A 844 -26.02 -33.47 25.22
C SER A 844 -26.95 -33.68 24.03
N ASP A 845 -28.20 -33.26 24.12
CA ASP A 845 -29.19 -33.41 23.06
C ASP A 845 -28.78 -32.66 21.79
N ALA A 846 -28.12 -31.50 21.92
CA ALA A 846 -27.58 -30.76 20.79
C ALA A 846 -26.47 -31.52 20.05
N THR A 847 -25.58 -32.19 20.80
CA THR A 847 -24.52 -33.03 20.22
C THR A 847 -25.14 -34.20 19.45
N VAL A 848 -26.15 -34.85 20.02
CA VAL A 848 -26.86 -35.98 19.39
C VAL A 848 -27.61 -35.53 18.13
N SER A 849 -28.28 -34.38 18.18
CA SER A 849 -29.02 -33.82 17.03
C SER A 849 -28.10 -33.56 15.84
N LEU A 850 -27.01 -32.80 16.03
CA LEU A 850 -26.06 -32.52 14.96
C LEU A 850 -25.31 -33.77 14.49
N ALA A 851 -25.04 -34.74 15.38
CA ALA A 851 -24.46 -36.01 14.98
C ALA A 851 -25.37 -36.81 14.05
N LYS A 852 -26.70 -36.77 14.26
CA LYS A 852 -27.68 -37.39 13.34
C LYS A 852 -27.67 -36.69 11.98
N ALA A 853 -27.61 -35.35 11.94
CA ALA A 853 -27.49 -34.61 10.69
C ALA A 853 -26.24 -35.01 9.90
N PHE A 854 -25.11 -35.27 10.58
CA PHE A 854 -23.91 -35.82 9.94
C PHE A 854 -24.18 -37.21 9.34
N ASP A 855 -24.88 -38.08 10.05
CA ASP A 855 -25.13 -39.45 9.58
C ASP A 855 -26.06 -39.49 8.36
N ILE A 856 -26.94 -38.49 8.21
CA ILE A 856 -27.81 -38.33 7.04
C ILE A 856 -27.02 -37.72 5.87
N HIS A 857 -26.38 -36.56 6.09
CA HIS A 857 -25.85 -35.73 5.00
C HIS A 857 -24.33 -35.85 4.77
N GLY A 858 -23.60 -36.56 5.64
CA GLY A 858 -22.14 -36.59 5.62
C GLY A 858 -21.51 -37.19 4.37
N GLY A 859 -22.27 -38.00 3.63
CA GLY A 859 -21.87 -38.57 2.34
C GLY A 859 -22.31 -37.75 1.12
N GLU A 860 -23.08 -36.68 1.30
CA GLU A 860 -23.63 -35.86 0.22
C GLU A 860 -22.66 -34.76 -0.21
N THR A 861 -22.73 -34.38 -1.50
CA THR A 861 -21.84 -33.40 -2.09
C THR A 861 -22.25 -31.98 -1.73
N LEU A 862 -21.32 -31.24 -1.12
CA LEU A 862 -21.43 -29.80 -0.92
C LEU A 862 -20.98 -29.05 -2.18
N LEU A 863 -21.71 -28.00 -2.54
CA LEU A 863 -21.30 -27.07 -3.60
C LEU A 863 -20.19 -26.13 -3.09
N PRO A 864 -19.40 -25.51 -4.01
CA PRO A 864 -18.43 -24.49 -3.64
C PRO A 864 -19.07 -23.35 -2.84
N LEU A 865 -18.32 -22.69 -1.96
CA LEU A 865 -18.88 -21.61 -1.13
C LEU A 865 -19.62 -20.50 -1.91
N PRO A 866 -19.17 -20.06 -3.11
CA PRO A 866 -19.95 -19.10 -3.90
C PRO A 866 -21.36 -19.58 -4.29
N GLU A 867 -21.56 -20.90 -4.36
CA GLU A 867 -22.83 -21.55 -4.72
C GLU A 867 -23.60 -22.02 -3.47
N MET A 868 -23.22 -21.56 -2.27
CA MET A 868 -23.81 -22.09 -1.03
C MET A 868 -25.30 -21.75 -0.84
N GLU A 869 -25.80 -20.68 -1.48
CA GLU A 869 -27.24 -20.35 -1.48
C GLU A 869 -28.07 -21.43 -2.19
N GLU A 870 -27.53 -22.00 -3.28
CA GLU A 870 -28.16 -23.04 -4.10
C GLU A 870 -27.86 -24.46 -3.59
N CYS A 871 -27.01 -24.61 -2.57
CA CYS A 871 -26.57 -25.90 -2.07
C CYS A 871 -27.61 -26.54 -1.14
N PRO A 872 -28.31 -27.62 -1.56
CA PRO A 872 -29.36 -28.24 -0.74
C PRO A 872 -28.79 -28.88 0.53
N VAL A 873 -27.59 -29.45 0.45
CA VAL A 873 -26.91 -30.05 1.61
C VAL A 873 -26.58 -28.97 2.64
N ARG A 874 -26.06 -27.81 2.22
CA ARG A 874 -25.76 -26.69 3.12
C ARG A 874 -27.02 -26.18 3.81
N LEU A 875 -28.13 -26.06 3.06
CA LEU A 875 -29.43 -25.69 3.62
C LEU A 875 -29.86 -26.66 4.73
N ALA A 876 -29.76 -27.97 4.50
CA ALA A 876 -30.09 -28.96 5.51
C ALA A 876 -29.18 -28.88 6.75
N LEU A 877 -27.89 -28.56 6.58
CA LEU A 877 -26.99 -28.31 7.71
C LEU A 877 -27.39 -27.05 8.49
N ASP A 878 -27.78 -25.99 7.78
CA ASP A 878 -28.24 -24.74 8.38
C ASP A 878 -29.54 -24.95 9.16
N GLU A 879 -30.51 -25.70 8.63
CA GLU A 879 -31.74 -26.07 9.31
C GLU A 879 -31.44 -26.85 10.61
N ALA A 880 -30.58 -27.88 10.54
CA ALA A 880 -30.20 -28.67 11.70
C ALA A 880 -29.50 -27.82 12.78
N VAL A 881 -28.60 -26.91 12.38
CA VAL A 881 -27.92 -25.99 13.30
C VAL A 881 -28.89 -24.97 13.89
N THR A 882 -29.80 -24.45 13.09
CA THR A 882 -30.79 -23.44 13.50
C THR A 882 -31.75 -24.01 14.53
N GLU A 883 -32.34 -25.17 14.25
CA GLU A 883 -33.24 -25.88 15.17
C GLU A 883 -32.51 -26.24 16.48
N THR A 884 -31.29 -26.77 16.37
CA THR A 884 -30.54 -27.26 17.54
C THR A 884 -30.07 -26.13 18.46
N LEU A 885 -29.68 -24.97 17.89
CA LEU A 885 -29.14 -23.85 18.66
C LEU A 885 -30.16 -22.74 18.93
N GLY A 886 -31.40 -22.87 18.43
CA GLY A 886 -32.45 -21.87 18.60
C GLY A 886 -32.15 -20.55 17.88
N LEU A 887 -31.56 -20.62 16.69
CA LEU A 887 -31.22 -19.44 15.89
C LEU A 887 -32.44 -18.93 15.11
N ASP A 888 -32.40 -17.66 14.71
CA ASP A 888 -33.37 -17.08 13.78
C ASP A 888 -33.08 -17.57 12.34
N GLU A 889 -34.07 -18.21 11.71
CA GLU A 889 -33.94 -18.80 10.36
C GLU A 889 -33.59 -17.74 9.30
N GLU A 890 -34.22 -16.57 9.34
CA GLU A 890 -33.97 -15.49 8.37
C GLU A 890 -32.56 -14.90 8.54
N MET A 891 -32.08 -14.78 9.78
CA MET A 891 -30.70 -14.40 10.06
C MET A 891 -29.70 -15.38 9.44
N VAL A 892 -29.88 -16.70 9.65
CA VAL A 892 -28.99 -17.71 9.08
C VAL A 892 -29.04 -17.69 7.54
N ALA A 893 -30.23 -17.55 6.95
CA ALA A 893 -30.41 -17.42 5.51
C ALA A 893 -29.70 -16.15 4.96
N THR A 894 -29.79 -15.03 5.67
CA THR A 894 -29.13 -13.78 5.30
C THR A 894 -27.60 -13.88 5.42
N VAL A 895 -27.08 -14.54 6.46
CA VAL A 895 -25.64 -14.84 6.59
C VAL A 895 -25.17 -15.67 5.41
N ARG A 896 -25.89 -16.75 5.06
CA ARG A 896 -25.57 -17.61 3.91
C ARG A 896 -25.51 -16.84 2.59
N ARG A 897 -26.56 -16.05 2.28
CA ARG A 897 -26.62 -15.21 1.07
C ARG A 897 -25.49 -14.17 1.04
N SER A 898 -25.21 -13.54 2.18
CA SER A 898 -24.14 -12.55 2.27
C SER A 898 -22.76 -13.16 2.08
N LEU A 899 -22.49 -14.35 2.65
CA LEU A 899 -21.25 -15.09 2.44
C LEU A 899 -21.09 -15.54 0.98
N ALA A 900 -22.16 -15.99 0.35
CA ALA A 900 -22.16 -16.41 -1.06
C ALA A 900 -21.79 -15.24 -2.01
N ALA A 901 -22.20 -14.02 -1.67
CA ALA A 901 -21.95 -12.81 -2.46
C ALA A 901 -20.64 -12.08 -2.09
N GLU A 902 -19.96 -12.49 -1.03
CA GLU A 902 -18.78 -11.80 -0.50
C GLU A 902 -17.60 -11.89 -1.48
N PRO A 903 -16.93 -10.78 -1.86
CA PRO A 903 -15.80 -10.81 -2.81
C PRO A 903 -14.64 -11.69 -2.37
N SER A 904 -14.36 -11.76 -1.06
CA SER A 904 -13.35 -12.68 -0.54
C SER A 904 -13.73 -14.15 -0.78
N VAL A 905 -15.02 -14.49 -0.87
CA VAL A 905 -15.50 -15.84 -1.16
C VAL A 905 -15.56 -16.10 -2.65
N THR A 906 -16.15 -15.20 -3.43
CA THR A 906 -16.36 -15.37 -4.88
C THR A 906 -15.08 -15.19 -5.69
N SER A 907 -14.10 -14.43 -5.18
CA SER A 907 -12.96 -13.91 -5.94
C SER A 907 -13.40 -13.12 -7.18
N GLN A 908 -14.57 -12.50 -7.13
CA GLN A 908 -15.11 -11.63 -8.16
C GLN A 908 -15.48 -10.29 -7.55
N ARG A 909 -15.32 -9.20 -8.32
CA ARG A 909 -15.85 -7.90 -7.91
C ARG A 909 -17.33 -8.04 -7.64
N TYR A 910 -17.80 -7.35 -6.60
CA TYR A 910 -19.20 -7.32 -6.25
C TYR A 910 -20.01 -6.81 -7.45
N ARG A 911 -20.87 -7.65 -8.02
CA ARG A 911 -21.79 -7.24 -9.09
C ARG A 911 -23.05 -6.72 -8.42
N ALA A 912 -23.35 -5.44 -8.64
CA ALA A 912 -24.53 -4.77 -8.09
C ALA A 912 -25.84 -5.37 -8.63
#